data_AF-A0A2C5XFE3-F1
#
_entry.id   AF-A0A2C5XFE3-F1
#
_cell.length_a   1.000
_cell.length_b   1.000
_cell.length_c   1.000
_cell.angle_alpha   90.00
_cell.angle_beta   90.00
_cell.angle_gamma   90.00
#
_symmetry.space_group_name_H-M   'P 1'
#
loop_
_entity.id
_entity.type
_entity.pdbx_description
1 polymer ?
#
loop_
_entity_poly.entity_id
_entity_poly.type
_entity_poly.pdbx_seq_one_letter_code
_entity_poly.pdbx_strand_id
1 'polypeptide(L)'
;MAIKPATKRSKQLTIVIKLGTSSIVDEKTHEPLLPILTLIVDTAVKLRKNGHRVVIVSSGAIGVGLRRMDIDKRPKHLAQLQASGLCSCPSAQSSVSPRSQALAAIGQCRLVSLWDSLFGHLSQPVAQILLTRNDIADRTRYINAQNTFNQLMEMGVIPIVNENDTLAVSEIKFGDNDTLSAITAAMIHADILFLMTDVDCLYDKNPRTHADARPIEIVTDISALEADVSTAGSSLGTGGMSTKIVAARLGTVAGVTTIITRSSNPGNILGIVRHLMRSSTENSSLSDSDEQRPAESLLRPTALLNLAEASKLEDDAATPPLHTRFLPSNDPIHDRHFWLLHTPNPHGTLYIDAGCYKALLNKAGLLPVGVVDVEGHFAQQEVVRLSVVEKCLPTPGPDGKRWGGVAEEVGRVVVNYAAPEIKRIMGRQSVEIVGILGRRLEAFQVQGVRSKDPSAAMASTATTLKGQPLEKPLLDAVLRRRMFYTPSFEIYNGVGGLYDYGPPGCALQTNIVDLWRKHFVLEEDMLEVDCTVLTPHDVLKTSGHVDKFADWMCKDPKNGDILRADHFVEAVLEARLNGDKEARGQKVDETDDPKKKKKKAKSEAVRLSDDVVTEYQEVLARIDNYDGPELGELIKKYQLKNPDTGEMPSEPVQFNLMFQTSIGPSSNMRGYLRPETAQGQFLNFAKLLAFNQSQMPFASASIGKSYRNEISPRAGLLRVREFLMAEIEHFVDPQGGKKHSRFHEVADVELVFLDRDTQLSGKTETRKMAVGRAVESGLVDNETLGYFLARIHLFLQRIGVDLSKMRFRQHMQNEMAHYACDCWDAELLTTSGWVECVGCADRSAYDLSVHAKKTGAPLVVRERLDEPLTIEEWEVDIDKKKFGPQFKKDAKAVEEALQATTQEQRKGMASQLQGAGKVTLEVPGVADGKVDINSESVKIEFRKRVENTREYTPNVIEPSFGIGRILYALIEHNFWTRASDGGDEARGVLSFPPIVAPTKVLLVPLSSNAQFKPVVKTLSQKLRRLGVSSRVDDSSASIGKRYSRNDELGTPLGVTVDFQTLQDGTLTLRDRDSTSQVRAAEDKILTAIQSLVDGTKDWAAIASELPKFEGQEVEMAAR
;
A
#
# COMPACT_ATOMS: atom_id res chain seq x y z
N MET A 1 -0.73 -1.14 -64.37
CA MET A 1 -0.57 0.19 -63.76
C MET A 1 0.27 0.03 -62.51
N ALA A 2 1.35 0.80 -62.40
CA ALA A 2 2.47 0.59 -61.50
C ALA A 2 2.10 0.61 -60.00
N ILE A 3 2.67 -0.33 -59.25
CA ILE A 3 2.73 -0.32 -57.79
C ILE A 3 3.61 0.89 -57.42
N LYS A 4 3.00 1.92 -56.81
CA LYS A 4 3.76 3.05 -56.25
C LYS A 4 4.66 2.53 -55.10
N PRO A 5 5.93 2.93 -55.04
CA PRO A 5 6.84 2.48 -53.99
C PRO A 5 6.40 3.04 -52.63
N ALA A 6 6.60 2.27 -51.57
CA ALA A 6 6.37 2.68 -50.19
C ALA A 6 7.19 3.94 -49.88
N THR A 7 6.51 5.08 -49.77
CA THR A 7 7.11 6.33 -49.29
C THR A 7 7.62 6.11 -47.87
N LYS A 8 8.93 6.33 -47.64
CA LYS A 8 9.54 6.47 -46.30
C LYS A 8 8.57 7.27 -45.41
N ARG A 9 8.02 6.66 -44.35
CA ARG A 9 7.16 7.37 -43.39
C ARG A 9 7.97 8.54 -42.83
N SER A 10 7.49 9.76 -43.06
CA SER A 10 8.05 10.97 -42.48
C SER A 10 7.95 10.90 -40.95
N LYS A 11 8.89 11.50 -40.22
CA LYS A 11 8.91 11.53 -38.75
C LYS A 11 7.57 12.11 -38.25
N GLN A 12 6.82 11.35 -37.44
CA GLN A 12 5.63 11.86 -36.75
C GLN A 12 6.09 12.95 -35.77
N LEU A 13 5.38 14.09 -35.77
CA LEU A 13 5.67 15.24 -34.90
C LEU A 13 4.44 15.51 -34.01
N THR A 14 4.68 16.01 -32.81
CA THR A 14 3.65 16.55 -31.91
C THR A 14 3.70 18.07 -31.97
N ILE A 15 2.59 18.69 -32.38
CA ILE A 15 2.52 20.11 -32.72
C ILE A 15 1.47 20.79 -31.84
N VAL A 16 1.86 21.84 -31.13
CA VAL A 16 0.97 22.70 -30.37
C VAL A 16 0.73 24.00 -31.15
N ILE A 17 -0.52 24.38 -31.33
CA ILE A 17 -0.91 25.63 -32.02
C ILE A 17 -1.64 26.52 -31.02
N LYS A 18 -1.01 27.64 -30.65
CA LYS A 18 -1.59 28.64 -29.75
C LYS A 18 -2.27 29.75 -30.53
N LEU A 19 -3.51 30.04 -30.16
CA LEU A 19 -4.33 31.09 -30.76
C LEU A 19 -4.64 32.19 -29.74
N GLY A 20 -4.31 33.43 -30.09
CA GLY A 20 -4.68 34.61 -29.30
C GLY A 20 -6.16 34.97 -29.46
N THR A 21 -6.69 35.75 -28.52
CA THR A 21 -8.08 36.25 -28.57
C THR A 21 -8.37 36.99 -29.88
N SER A 22 -7.44 37.82 -30.35
CA SER A 22 -7.56 38.58 -31.62
C SER A 22 -7.54 37.70 -32.88
N SER A 23 -7.18 36.42 -32.77
CA SER A 23 -7.25 35.46 -33.88
C SER A 23 -8.56 34.67 -33.89
N ILE A 24 -9.35 34.79 -32.82
CA ILE A 24 -10.59 34.03 -32.60
C ILE A 24 -11.79 34.98 -32.68
N VAL A 25 -11.65 36.20 -32.19
CA VAL A 25 -12.72 37.18 -32.03
C VAL A 25 -12.25 38.56 -32.52
N ASP A 26 -13.12 39.26 -33.24
CA ASP A 26 -12.89 40.64 -33.67
C ASP A 26 -12.86 41.63 -32.49
N GLU A 27 -11.90 42.55 -32.49
CA GLU A 27 -11.66 43.44 -31.36
C GLU A 27 -12.76 44.48 -31.09
N LYS A 28 -13.57 44.80 -32.12
CA LYS A 28 -14.60 45.85 -32.02
C LYS A 28 -16.00 45.27 -31.91
N THR A 29 -16.30 44.27 -32.72
CA THR A 29 -17.64 43.66 -32.81
C THR A 29 -17.81 42.47 -31.88
N HIS A 30 -16.71 41.92 -31.35
CA HIS A 30 -16.68 40.70 -30.56
C HIS A 30 -17.23 39.46 -31.30
N GLU A 31 -17.35 39.52 -32.63
CA GLU A 31 -17.80 38.38 -33.43
C GLU A 31 -16.66 37.38 -33.66
N PRO A 32 -16.93 36.06 -33.65
CA PRO A 32 -15.93 35.07 -34.01
C PRO A 32 -15.41 35.25 -35.44
N LEU A 33 -14.09 35.22 -35.61
CA LEU A 33 -13.41 35.33 -36.91
C LEU A 33 -13.47 34.00 -37.67
N LEU A 34 -14.67 33.62 -38.12
CA LEU A 34 -14.95 32.35 -38.79
C LEU A 34 -13.98 32.02 -39.96
N PRO A 35 -13.54 32.97 -40.81
CA PRO A 35 -12.59 32.67 -41.87
C PRO A 35 -11.24 32.13 -41.33
N ILE A 36 -10.71 32.76 -40.27
CA ILE A 36 -9.44 32.36 -39.66
C ILE A 36 -9.61 31.01 -38.94
N LEU A 37 -10.70 30.85 -38.18
CA LEU A 37 -11.00 29.59 -37.47
C LEU A 37 -11.13 28.41 -38.43
N THR A 38 -11.82 28.59 -39.56
CA THR A 38 -11.98 27.55 -40.58
C THR A 38 -10.64 27.13 -41.18
N LEU A 39 -9.76 28.09 -41.46
CA LEU A 39 -8.42 27.81 -41.97
C LEU A 39 -7.54 27.09 -40.95
N ILE A 40 -7.67 27.43 -39.66
CA ILE A 40 -6.96 26.71 -38.58
C ILE A 40 -7.46 25.27 -38.50
N VAL A 41 -8.78 25.05 -38.55
CA VAL A 41 -9.37 23.72 -38.53
C VAL A 41 -8.87 22.88 -39.71
N ASP A 42 -8.91 23.42 -40.93
CA ASP A 42 -8.39 22.75 -42.12
C ASP A 42 -6.89 22.43 -41.99
N THR A 43 -6.10 23.38 -41.49
CA THR A 43 -4.65 23.21 -41.26
C THR A 43 -4.38 22.09 -40.23
N ALA A 44 -5.07 22.09 -39.09
CA ALA A 44 -4.91 21.09 -38.04
C ALA A 44 -5.31 19.69 -38.52
N VAL A 45 -6.42 19.57 -39.27
CA VAL A 45 -6.86 18.30 -39.86
C VAL A 45 -5.87 17.81 -40.92
N LYS A 46 -5.30 18.69 -41.74
CA LYS A 46 -4.25 18.33 -42.72
C LYS A 46 -2.98 17.83 -42.03
N LEU A 47 -2.52 18.48 -40.97
CA LEU A 47 -1.38 18.01 -40.17
C LEU A 47 -1.64 16.61 -39.58
N ARG A 48 -2.85 16.38 -39.04
CA ARG A 48 -3.27 15.08 -38.51
C ARG A 48 -3.36 14.00 -39.59
N LYS A 49 -3.89 14.33 -40.77
CA LYS A 49 -3.90 13.44 -41.95
C LYS A 49 -2.49 13.11 -42.45
N ASN A 50 -1.55 14.04 -42.30
CA ASN A 50 -0.13 13.80 -42.59
C ASN A 50 0.58 12.98 -41.50
N GLY A 51 -0.14 12.51 -40.48
CA GLY A 51 0.37 11.63 -39.43
C GLY A 51 0.95 12.36 -38.22
N HIS A 52 0.82 13.68 -38.11
CA HIS A 52 1.26 14.43 -36.92
C HIS A 52 0.19 14.42 -35.81
N ARG A 53 0.62 14.56 -34.56
CA ARG A 53 -0.27 14.80 -33.40
C ARG A 53 -0.45 16.32 -33.25
N VAL A 54 -1.67 16.77 -33.00
CA VAL A 54 -1.99 18.21 -32.94
C VAL A 54 -2.78 18.52 -31.67
N VAL A 55 -2.35 19.57 -30.97
CA VAL A 55 -3.05 20.16 -29.83
C VAL A 55 -3.27 21.64 -30.10
N ILE A 56 -4.46 22.16 -29.80
CA ILE A 56 -4.78 23.58 -29.94
C ILE A 56 -4.91 24.20 -28.57
N VAL A 57 -4.23 25.31 -28.33
CA VAL A 57 -4.39 26.11 -27.12
C VAL A 57 -5.15 27.38 -27.50
N SER A 58 -6.39 27.50 -27.05
CA SER A 58 -7.34 28.53 -27.47
C SER A 58 -7.56 29.55 -26.36
N SER A 59 -7.53 30.84 -26.73
CA SER A 59 -8.02 31.94 -25.90
C SER A 59 -9.47 32.30 -26.28
N GLY A 60 -9.98 33.43 -25.78
CA GLY A 60 -11.16 34.09 -26.35
C GLY A 60 -12.50 33.82 -25.67
N ALA A 61 -12.55 32.98 -24.62
CA ALA A 61 -13.77 32.68 -23.86
C ALA A 61 -14.49 33.96 -23.41
N ILE A 62 -13.79 34.89 -22.78
CA ILE A 62 -14.38 36.17 -22.34
C ILE A 62 -14.88 37.01 -23.52
N GLY A 63 -14.16 37.04 -24.66
CA GLY A 63 -14.57 37.79 -25.85
C GLY A 63 -15.87 37.26 -26.44
N VAL A 64 -16.00 35.94 -26.55
CA VAL A 64 -17.24 35.28 -26.97
C VAL A 64 -18.37 35.55 -25.98
N GLY A 65 -18.08 35.56 -24.68
CA GLY A 65 -19.02 35.89 -23.62
C GLY A 65 -19.54 37.34 -23.70
N LEU A 66 -18.66 38.30 -23.99
CA LEU A 66 -19.02 39.71 -24.18
C LEU A 66 -20.03 39.87 -25.32
N ARG A 67 -19.79 39.24 -26.48
CA ARG A 67 -20.75 39.25 -27.60
C ARG A 67 -22.07 38.60 -27.23
N ARG A 68 -22.01 37.45 -26.56
CA ARG A 68 -23.22 36.67 -26.20
C ARG A 68 -24.15 37.42 -25.28
N MET A 69 -23.59 38.27 -24.43
CA MET A 69 -24.29 39.07 -23.43
C MET A 69 -24.49 40.53 -23.83
N ASP A 70 -24.10 40.91 -25.06
CA ASP A 70 -24.19 42.26 -25.59
C ASP A 70 -23.50 43.32 -24.69
N ILE A 71 -22.26 43.01 -24.27
CA ILE A 71 -21.44 43.86 -23.41
C ILE A 71 -20.29 44.46 -24.23
N ASP A 72 -20.24 45.78 -24.30
CA ASP A 72 -19.29 46.52 -25.13
C ASP A 72 -17.84 46.47 -24.64
N LYS A 73 -17.60 46.33 -23.33
CA LYS A 73 -16.24 46.39 -22.75
C LYS A 73 -16.05 45.34 -21.66
N ARG A 74 -14.86 44.74 -21.62
CA ARG A 74 -14.45 43.82 -20.57
C ARG A 74 -14.58 44.48 -19.18
N PRO A 75 -15.31 43.89 -18.21
CA PRO A 75 -15.46 44.45 -16.87
C PRO A 75 -14.11 44.59 -16.16
N LYS A 76 -13.74 45.82 -15.77
CA LYS A 76 -12.59 46.08 -14.87
C LYS A 76 -13.05 46.02 -13.41
N HIS A 77 -12.09 45.87 -12.48
CA HIS A 77 -12.37 45.71 -11.05
C HIS A 77 -13.21 46.86 -10.46
N LEU A 78 -14.11 46.53 -9.53
CA LEU A 78 -15.04 47.44 -8.88
C LEU A 78 -14.33 48.27 -7.81
N ALA A 79 -13.84 49.45 -8.19
CA ALA A 79 -13.73 50.60 -7.27
C ALA A 79 -14.82 51.66 -7.54
N GLN A 80 -15.75 51.41 -8.48
CA GLN A 80 -16.74 52.40 -8.95
C GLN A 80 -18.22 52.00 -8.84
N LEU A 81 -18.55 50.83 -8.27
CA LEU A 81 -19.96 50.42 -8.07
C LEU A 81 -20.46 50.62 -6.63
N GLN A 82 -19.63 51.19 -5.74
CA GLN A 82 -20.09 51.73 -4.45
C GLN A 82 -20.99 52.97 -4.60
N ALA A 83 -21.13 53.55 -5.80
CA ALA A 83 -22.02 54.68 -6.08
C ALA A 83 -23.49 54.29 -6.39
N SER A 84 -23.85 53.00 -6.42
CA SER A 84 -25.22 52.55 -6.81
C SER A 84 -26.00 51.80 -5.73
N GLY A 85 -25.47 51.67 -4.51
CA GLY A 85 -26.24 51.25 -3.33
C GLY A 85 -26.83 49.82 -3.31
N LEU A 86 -26.46 48.93 -4.23
CA LEU A 86 -27.19 47.67 -4.47
C LEU A 86 -26.51 46.36 -4.05
N CYS A 87 -25.37 46.38 -3.36
CA CYS A 87 -24.79 45.13 -2.83
C CYS A 87 -23.86 45.36 -1.63
N SER A 88 -24.20 44.73 -0.50
CA SER A 88 -23.41 44.67 0.73
C SER A 88 -22.83 43.26 0.92
N CYS A 89 -21.67 42.98 0.33
CA CYS A 89 -20.91 41.75 0.59
C CYS A 89 -19.45 42.10 0.92
N PRO A 90 -18.95 41.74 2.12
CA PRO A 90 -17.57 41.99 2.51
C PRO A 90 -16.68 40.76 2.25
N SER A 91 -15.85 40.80 1.20
CA SER A 91 -14.56 40.08 1.10
C SER A 91 -13.90 40.32 -0.27
N ALA A 92 -13.19 41.44 -0.42
CA ALA A 92 -12.37 41.68 -1.59
C ALA A 92 -10.97 41.06 -1.40
N GLN A 93 -10.76 39.83 -1.90
CA GLN A 93 -9.43 39.23 -2.04
C GLN A 93 -9.12 38.69 -3.45
N SER A 94 -10.04 38.74 -4.42
CA SER A 94 -9.77 38.31 -5.82
C SER A 94 -9.48 39.48 -6.75
N SER A 95 -8.42 39.44 -7.55
CA SER A 95 -8.10 40.51 -8.53
C SER A 95 -8.80 40.36 -9.90
N VAL A 96 -9.55 39.25 -10.10
CA VAL A 96 -10.43 39.04 -11.26
C VAL A 96 -11.86 39.41 -10.87
N SER A 97 -12.54 40.20 -11.72
CA SER A 97 -13.95 40.53 -11.50
C SER A 97 -14.80 39.26 -11.61
N PRO A 98 -15.68 38.96 -10.63
CA PRO A 98 -16.64 37.85 -10.74
C PRO A 98 -17.47 37.91 -12.03
N ARG A 99 -17.71 39.12 -12.58
CA ARG A 99 -18.34 39.29 -13.90
C ARG A 99 -17.49 38.77 -15.05
N SER A 100 -16.16 38.90 -15.00
CA SER A 100 -15.27 38.33 -16.02
C SER A 100 -15.23 36.80 -15.97
N GLN A 101 -15.27 36.19 -14.78
CA GLN A 101 -15.35 34.74 -14.62
C GLN A 101 -16.69 34.20 -15.15
N ALA A 102 -17.80 34.88 -14.85
CA ALA A 102 -19.11 34.56 -15.40
C ALA A 102 -19.15 34.68 -16.93
N LEU A 103 -18.56 35.74 -17.50
CA LEU A 103 -18.45 35.90 -18.96
C LEU A 103 -17.57 34.81 -19.60
N ALA A 104 -16.49 34.40 -18.93
CA ALA A 104 -15.67 33.29 -19.40
C ALA A 104 -16.47 31.99 -19.39
N ALA A 105 -17.25 31.70 -18.35
CA ALA A 105 -18.12 30.50 -18.29
C ALA A 105 -19.13 30.47 -19.45
N ILE A 106 -19.82 31.59 -19.68
CA ILE A 106 -20.81 31.74 -20.78
C ILE A 106 -20.12 31.56 -22.14
N GLY A 107 -19.00 32.26 -22.35
CA GLY A 107 -18.31 32.24 -23.63
C GLY A 107 -17.56 30.94 -23.90
N GLN A 108 -17.04 30.25 -22.88
CA GLN A 108 -16.36 28.97 -23.03
C GLN A 108 -17.30 27.90 -23.59
N CYS A 109 -18.55 27.84 -23.10
CA CYS A 109 -19.57 26.93 -23.63
C CYS A 109 -19.79 27.16 -25.14
N ARG A 110 -19.88 28.42 -25.55
CA ARG A 110 -20.10 28.78 -26.95
C ARG A 110 -18.86 28.56 -27.82
N LEU A 111 -17.67 28.84 -27.29
CA LEU A 111 -16.41 28.69 -27.99
C LEU A 111 -16.12 27.21 -28.29
N VAL A 112 -16.33 26.31 -27.33
CA VAL A 112 -16.14 24.87 -27.56
C VAL A 112 -17.18 24.30 -28.51
N SER A 113 -18.44 24.75 -28.41
CA SER A 113 -19.48 24.39 -29.39
C SER A 113 -19.12 24.86 -30.81
N LEU A 114 -18.50 26.03 -30.95
CA LEU A 114 -18.02 26.51 -32.25
C LEU A 114 -16.87 25.65 -32.78
N TRP A 115 -15.89 25.31 -31.95
CA TRP A 115 -14.80 24.40 -32.32
C TRP A 115 -15.33 23.02 -32.75
N ASP A 116 -16.20 22.42 -31.95
CA ASP A 116 -16.81 21.12 -32.22
C ASP A 116 -17.61 21.13 -33.53
N SER A 117 -18.39 22.17 -33.78
CA SER A 117 -19.12 22.33 -35.05
C SER A 117 -18.17 22.43 -36.25
N LEU A 118 -17.13 23.27 -36.17
CA LEU A 118 -16.21 23.47 -37.30
C LEU A 118 -15.38 22.21 -37.60
N PHE A 119 -14.86 21.54 -36.58
CA PHE A 119 -14.14 20.27 -36.75
C PHE A 119 -15.06 19.11 -37.15
N GLY A 120 -16.31 19.12 -36.67
CA GLY A 120 -17.34 18.13 -37.01
C GLY A 120 -17.64 18.07 -38.51
N HIS A 121 -17.61 19.21 -39.22
CA HIS A 121 -17.74 19.23 -40.68
C HIS A 121 -16.65 18.43 -41.43
N LEU A 122 -15.49 18.22 -40.80
CA LEU A 122 -14.40 17.41 -41.34
C LEU A 122 -14.29 16.03 -40.68
N SER A 123 -15.32 15.61 -39.92
CA SER A 123 -15.35 14.34 -39.16
C SER A 123 -14.15 14.16 -38.23
N GLN A 124 -13.65 15.26 -37.67
CA GLN A 124 -12.54 15.25 -36.73
C GLN A 124 -13.07 15.43 -35.30
N PRO A 125 -12.97 14.42 -34.42
CA PRO A 125 -13.36 14.60 -33.02
C PRO A 125 -12.39 15.54 -32.30
N VAL A 126 -12.94 16.36 -31.42
CA VAL A 126 -12.20 17.24 -30.49
C VAL A 126 -12.58 16.95 -29.05
N ALA A 127 -11.70 17.32 -28.12
CA ALA A 127 -11.99 17.23 -26.69
C ALA A 127 -11.56 18.52 -25.99
N GLN A 128 -12.40 19.02 -25.09
CA GLN A 128 -12.05 20.17 -24.27
C GLN A 128 -11.17 19.74 -23.09
N ILE A 129 -10.09 20.49 -22.86
CA ILE A 129 -9.28 20.41 -21.65
C ILE A 129 -9.24 21.78 -21.00
N LEU A 130 -9.66 21.85 -19.74
CA LEU A 130 -9.64 23.04 -18.91
C LEU A 130 -8.57 22.88 -17.84
N LEU A 131 -7.59 23.78 -17.80
CA LEU A 131 -6.52 23.77 -16.81
C LEU A 131 -6.46 25.09 -16.07
N THR A 132 -6.29 25.07 -14.75
CA THR A 132 -5.82 26.24 -13.99
C THR A 132 -4.33 26.11 -13.71
N ARG A 133 -3.66 27.22 -13.37
CA ARG A 133 -2.28 27.18 -12.87
C ARG A 133 -2.13 26.26 -11.65
N ASN A 134 -3.13 26.20 -10.77
CA ASN A 134 -3.12 25.32 -9.59
C ASN A 134 -3.15 23.84 -9.99
N ASP A 135 -3.88 23.47 -11.05
CA ASP A 135 -3.91 22.10 -11.55
C ASP A 135 -2.56 21.66 -12.14
N ILE A 136 -1.82 22.60 -12.72
CA ILE A 136 -0.52 22.34 -13.31
C ILE A 136 0.57 22.36 -12.21
N ALA A 137 0.43 23.24 -11.21
CA ALA A 137 1.33 23.35 -10.06
C ALA A 137 1.28 22.14 -9.13
N ASP A 138 0.16 21.42 -9.06
CA ASP A 138 0.08 20.13 -8.37
C ASP A 138 0.67 19.02 -9.24
N ARG A 139 1.67 18.30 -8.72
CA ARG A 139 2.39 17.27 -9.51
C ARG A 139 1.49 16.10 -9.93
N THR A 140 0.55 15.71 -9.07
CA THR A 140 -0.35 14.58 -9.35
C THR A 140 -1.33 14.95 -10.45
N ARG A 141 -1.93 16.14 -10.36
CA ARG A 141 -2.84 16.68 -11.38
C ARG A 141 -2.12 16.92 -12.70
N TYR A 142 -0.87 17.41 -12.67
CA TYR A 142 -0.01 17.53 -13.86
C TYR A 142 0.17 16.19 -14.59
N ILE A 143 0.52 15.12 -13.87
CA ILE A 143 0.70 13.77 -14.45
C ILE A 143 -0.63 13.24 -15.02
N ASN A 144 -1.74 13.46 -14.32
CA ASN A 144 -3.06 13.06 -14.80
C ASN A 144 -3.46 13.79 -16.08
N ALA A 145 -3.19 15.10 -16.16
CA ALA A 145 -3.40 15.89 -17.37
C ALA A 145 -2.55 15.35 -18.54
N GLN A 146 -1.24 15.14 -18.32
CA GLN A 146 -0.32 14.55 -19.31
C GLN A 146 -0.83 13.20 -19.84
N ASN A 147 -1.26 12.29 -18.96
CA ASN A 147 -1.82 11.00 -19.34
C ASN A 147 -3.10 11.16 -20.18
N THR A 148 -3.96 12.11 -19.82
CA THR A 148 -5.20 12.41 -20.55
C THR A 148 -4.90 12.92 -21.96
N PHE A 149 -3.95 13.85 -22.12
CA PHE A 149 -3.48 14.30 -23.43
C PHE A 149 -3.00 13.15 -24.30
N ASN A 150 -2.16 12.27 -23.74
CA ASN A 150 -1.61 11.12 -24.46
C ASN A 150 -2.73 10.18 -24.94
N GLN A 151 -3.71 9.86 -24.09
CA GLN A 151 -4.84 9.02 -24.46
C GLN A 151 -5.73 9.66 -25.53
N LEU A 152 -6.02 10.96 -25.43
CA LEU A 152 -6.82 11.67 -26.45
C LEU A 152 -6.13 11.66 -27.82
N MET A 153 -4.81 11.90 -27.86
CA MET A 153 -4.04 11.84 -29.10
C MET A 153 -4.00 10.40 -29.68
N GLU A 154 -3.91 9.37 -28.83
CA GLU A 154 -3.99 7.96 -29.24
C GLU A 154 -5.36 7.60 -29.84
N MET A 155 -6.44 8.17 -29.30
CA MET A 155 -7.80 8.06 -29.86
C MET A 155 -8.00 8.87 -31.15
N GLY A 156 -6.97 9.60 -31.60
CA GLY A 156 -7.03 10.47 -32.77
C GLY A 156 -7.81 11.77 -32.54
N VAL A 157 -8.17 12.09 -31.30
CA VAL A 157 -8.88 13.32 -30.93
C VAL A 157 -7.90 14.50 -30.95
N ILE A 158 -8.33 15.68 -31.40
CA ILE A 158 -7.55 16.92 -31.27
C ILE A 158 -7.97 17.61 -29.96
N PRO A 159 -7.09 17.70 -28.94
CA PRO A 159 -7.41 18.40 -27.70
C PRO A 159 -7.44 19.93 -27.93
N ILE A 160 -8.47 20.57 -27.41
CA ILE A 160 -8.64 22.02 -27.35
C ILE A 160 -8.46 22.46 -25.89
N VAL A 161 -7.31 23.07 -25.61
CA VAL A 161 -6.87 23.47 -24.28
C VAL A 161 -7.19 24.93 -24.05
N ASN A 162 -7.87 25.22 -22.95
CA ASN A 162 -8.14 26.58 -22.50
C ASN A 162 -7.80 26.71 -21.02
N GLU A 163 -7.40 27.90 -20.59
CA GLU A 163 -7.38 28.21 -19.17
C GLU A 163 -8.80 28.16 -18.58
N ASN A 164 -8.94 27.56 -17.40
CA ASN A 164 -10.21 27.53 -16.68
C ASN A 164 -10.44 28.86 -15.94
N ASP A 165 -10.70 29.91 -16.71
CA ASP A 165 -11.01 31.26 -16.23
C ASP A 165 -12.16 31.31 -15.20
N THR A 166 -13.01 30.27 -15.14
CA THR A 166 -14.13 30.19 -14.19
C THR A 166 -13.70 29.92 -12.75
N LEU A 167 -12.59 29.18 -12.57
CA LEU A 167 -12.05 28.78 -11.27
C LEU A 167 -10.70 29.43 -10.96
N ALA A 168 -10.12 30.17 -11.91
CA ALA A 168 -8.86 30.87 -11.74
C ALA A 168 -8.98 31.95 -10.64
N VAL A 169 -8.26 31.74 -9.53
CA VAL A 169 -8.05 32.69 -8.43
C VAL A 169 -6.65 33.27 -8.57
N SER A 170 -6.55 34.59 -8.71
CA SER A 170 -5.34 35.24 -9.20
C SER A 170 -4.20 35.29 -8.18
N GLU A 171 -3.06 34.69 -8.50
CA GLU A 171 -1.74 35.18 -8.11
C GLU A 171 -0.89 35.45 -9.36
N ILE A 172 -0.93 36.73 -9.75
CA ILE A 172 0.03 37.53 -10.52
C ILE A 172 0.24 37.16 -12.01
N LYS A 173 -0.28 38.07 -12.86
CA LYS A 173 -0.21 38.12 -14.34
C LYS A 173 1.21 38.00 -14.91
N PHE A 174 1.36 37.14 -15.91
CA PHE A 174 1.93 37.44 -17.24
C PHE A 174 1.48 36.34 -18.23
N GLY A 175 0.52 36.65 -19.11
CA GLY A 175 0.32 35.93 -20.39
C GLY A 175 -0.47 34.61 -20.42
N ASP A 176 -1.18 34.22 -19.36
CA ASP A 176 -2.24 33.19 -19.28
C ASP A 176 -2.19 32.07 -20.35
N ASN A 177 -2.74 32.27 -21.56
CA ASN A 177 -2.74 31.23 -22.60
C ASN A 177 -1.43 31.07 -23.41
N ASP A 178 -0.56 32.08 -23.51
CA ASP A 178 0.78 31.95 -24.11
C ASP A 178 1.65 31.04 -23.24
N THR A 179 1.72 31.33 -21.95
CA THR A 179 2.47 30.54 -20.96
C THR A 179 1.88 29.14 -20.82
N LEU A 180 0.55 29.02 -20.76
CA LEU A 180 -0.14 27.73 -20.79
C LEU A 180 0.24 26.91 -22.02
N SER A 181 0.40 27.53 -23.19
CA SER A 181 0.78 26.81 -24.41
C SER A 181 2.21 26.26 -24.36
N ALA A 182 3.15 27.02 -23.79
CA ALA A 182 4.52 26.55 -23.60
C ALA A 182 4.60 25.42 -22.56
N ILE A 183 3.86 25.55 -21.46
CA ILE A 183 3.79 24.49 -20.44
C ILE A 183 3.10 23.25 -21.00
N THR A 184 2.02 23.40 -21.78
CA THR A 184 1.34 22.29 -22.45
C THR A 184 2.28 21.60 -23.42
N ALA A 185 3.02 22.34 -24.23
CA ALA A 185 4.01 21.81 -25.16
C ALA A 185 5.11 21.03 -24.42
N ALA A 186 5.64 21.56 -23.32
CA ALA A 186 6.60 20.86 -22.49
C ALA A 186 6.00 19.59 -21.84
N MET A 187 4.78 19.68 -21.31
CA MET A 187 4.07 18.58 -20.65
C MET A 187 3.83 17.40 -21.57
N ILE A 188 3.48 17.64 -22.83
CA ILE A 188 3.20 16.56 -23.79
C ILE A 188 4.40 16.20 -24.68
N HIS A 189 5.58 16.74 -24.36
CA HIS A 189 6.80 16.57 -25.15
C HIS A 189 6.61 16.90 -26.64
N ALA A 190 6.03 18.07 -26.91
CA ALA A 190 5.81 18.55 -28.26
C ALA A 190 7.13 18.81 -28.99
N ASP A 191 7.19 18.52 -30.29
CA ASP A 191 8.33 18.86 -31.13
C ASP A 191 8.31 20.35 -31.51
N ILE A 192 7.11 20.91 -31.74
CA ILE A 192 6.92 22.28 -32.23
C ILE A 192 5.78 22.99 -31.50
N LEU A 193 6.02 24.24 -31.10
CA LEU A 193 5.02 25.17 -30.60
C LEU A 193 4.86 26.36 -31.57
N PHE A 194 3.67 26.55 -32.12
CA PHE A 194 3.32 27.73 -32.91
C PHE A 194 2.61 28.78 -32.05
N LEU A 195 3.20 29.95 -31.92
CA LEU A 195 2.59 31.14 -31.32
C LEU A 195 2.03 32.03 -32.42
N MET A 196 0.72 31.91 -32.68
CA MET A 196 0.05 32.66 -33.75
C MET A 196 -0.19 34.12 -33.31
N THR A 197 0.26 35.07 -34.13
CA THR A 197 0.21 36.52 -33.81
C THR A 197 -0.21 37.36 -35.01
N ASP A 198 -0.48 38.64 -34.82
CA ASP A 198 -0.85 39.60 -35.87
C ASP A 198 0.31 40.02 -36.79
N VAL A 199 1.55 39.76 -36.38
CA VAL A 199 2.78 39.95 -37.17
C VAL A 199 3.30 38.61 -37.75
N ASP A 200 4.10 38.69 -38.80
CA ASP A 200 4.69 37.55 -39.52
C ASP A 200 5.96 36.99 -38.88
N CYS A 201 6.76 37.82 -38.22
CA CYS A 201 7.92 37.41 -37.43
C CYS A 201 8.25 38.46 -36.36
N LEU A 202 9.29 38.22 -35.56
CA LEU A 202 9.95 39.23 -34.74
C LEU A 202 10.78 40.17 -35.62
N TYR A 203 10.90 41.42 -35.17
CA TYR A 203 11.73 42.44 -35.80
C TYR A 203 12.66 43.05 -34.75
N ASP A 204 13.82 43.54 -35.19
CA ASP A 204 14.79 44.26 -34.35
C ASP A 204 14.21 45.57 -33.77
N LYS A 205 13.33 46.23 -34.53
CA LYS A 205 12.59 47.45 -34.15
C LYS A 205 11.11 47.28 -34.47
N ASN A 206 10.25 48.07 -33.84
CA ASN A 206 8.82 48.04 -34.15
C ASN A 206 8.55 48.45 -35.61
N PRO A 207 8.05 47.55 -36.48
CA PRO A 207 7.89 47.82 -37.90
C PRO A 207 6.75 48.81 -38.20
N ARG A 208 5.89 49.13 -37.21
CA ARG A 208 4.82 50.13 -37.34
C ARG A 208 5.34 51.57 -37.15
N THR A 209 6.47 51.74 -36.46
CA THR A 209 7.06 53.06 -36.15
C THR A 209 8.43 53.27 -36.79
N HIS A 210 9.12 52.20 -37.20
CA HIS A 210 10.43 52.23 -37.86
C HIS A 210 10.39 51.46 -39.17
N ALA A 211 10.50 52.19 -40.30
CA ALA A 211 10.45 51.59 -41.64
C ALA A 211 11.70 50.78 -42.01
N ASP A 212 12.81 50.95 -41.27
CA ASP A 212 14.07 50.23 -41.43
C ASP A 212 14.15 48.93 -40.61
N ALA A 213 13.05 48.52 -39.95
CA ALA A 213 13.00 47.31 -39.13
C ALA A 213 13.31 46.05 -39.95
N ARG A 214 14.21 45.21 -39.44
CA ARG A 214 14.67 43.96 -40.07
C ARG A 214 14.06 42.74 -39.40
N PRO A 215 13.64 41.72 -40.16
CA PRO A 215 13.08 40.49 -39.61
C PRO A 215 14.16 39.65 -38.92
N ILE A 216 13.79 39.05 -37.79
CA ILE A 216 14.60 38.08 -37.05
C ILE A 216 14.07 36.68 -37.38
N GLU A 217 14.75 35.96 -38.27
CA GLU A 217 14.29 34.65 -38.74
C GLU A 217 14.67 33.49 -37.82
N ILE A 218 15.86 33.54 -37.20
CA ILE A 218 16.36 32.49 -36.30
C ILE A 218 16.87 33.14 -35.02
N VAL A 219 16.45 32.60 -33.88
CA VAL A 219 16.95 32.95 -32.56
C VAL A 219 17.67 31.72 -31.99
N THR A 220 19.00 31.80 -31.95
CA THR A 220 19.87 30.74 -31.40
C THR A 220 20.08 30.90 -29.90
N ASP A 221 20.22 32.15 -29.43
CA ASP A 221 20.26 32.50 -28.01
C ASP A 221 19.26 33.63 -27.73
N ILE A 222 18.25 33.29 -26.93
CA ILE A 222 17.19 34.22 -26.54
C ILE A 222 17.66 35.23 -25.47
N SER A 223 18.81 35.00 -24.83
CA SER A 223 19.40 35.91 -23.83
C SER A 223 20.10 37.11 -24.48
N ALA A 224 20.56 36.95 -25.72
CA ALA A 224 21.17 38.01 -26.53
C ALA A 224 20.16 38.77 -27.42
N LEU A 225 18.85 38.49 -27.29
CA LEU A 225 17.81 39.06 -28.15
C LEU A 225 17.47 40.51 -27.75
N GLU A 226 18.00 41.47 -28.49
CA GLU A 226 17.55 42.87 -28.45
C GLU A 226 16.33 43.06 -29.37
N ALA A 227 15.12 42.88 -28.83
CA ALA A 227 13.87 43.12 -29.56
C ALA A 227 12.98 44.11 -28.81
N ASP A 228 12.38 45.06 -29.53
CA ASP A 228 11.45 46.05 -28.96
C ASP A 228 10.13 45.39 -28.51
N VAL A 229 9.92 45.34 -27.20
CA VAL A 229 8.75 44.73 -26.54
C VAL A 229 7.65 45.75 -26.19
N SER A 230 7.75 47.01 -26.67
CA SER A 230 6.88 48.14 -26.26
C SER A 230 5.41 48.08 -26.72
N THR A 231 4.95 47.00 -27.37
CA THR A 231 3.56 46.86 -27.82
C THR A 231 2.63 46.40 -26.70
N ALA A 232 1.72 47.29 -26.27
CA ALA A 232 0.58 46.93 -25.43
C ALA A 232 -0.32 45.92 -26.15
N GLY A 233 -0.79 44.87 -25.45
CA GLY A 233 -1.70 43.87 -26.00
C GLY A 233 -3.06 44.47 -26.43
N SER A 234 -3.81 43.74 -27.26
CA SER A 234 -5.18 44.10 -27.70
C SER A 234 -6.11 44.48 -26.54
N SER A 235 -7.15 45.28 -26.79
CA SER A 235 -8.15 45.67 -25.77
C SER A 235 -8.88 44.49 -25.09
N LEU A 236 -8.94 43.34 -25.77
CA LEU A 236 -9.60 42.10 -25.30
C LEU A 236 -8.64 41.06 -24.72
N GLY A 237 -7.42 40.98 -25.23
CA GLY A 237 -6.37 40.05 -24.81
C GLY A 237 -5.50 40.58 -23.67
N THR A 238 -4.88 39.69 -22.91
CA THR A 238 -4.03 40.03 -21.76
C THR A 238 -2.52 40.01 -22.08
N GLY A 239 -2.11 39.53 -23.27
CA GLY A 239 -0.70 39.29 -23.63
C GLY A 239 -0.23 40.02 -24.89
N GLY A 240 0.97 40.62 -24.82
CA GLY A 240 1.64 41.36 -25.90
C GLY A 240 2.73 40.54 -26.60
N MET A 241 3.72 41.20 -27.20
CA MET A 241 4.91 40.52 -27.74
C MET A 241 5.84 39.99 -26.63
N SER A 242 5.86 40.67 -25.48
CA SER A 242 6.58 40.22 -24.29
C SER A 242 6.14 38.83 -23.81
N THR A 243 4.83 38.53 -23.77
CA THR A 243 4.33 37.21 -23.32
C THR A 243 4.68 36.09 -24.29
N LYS A 244 4.78 36.38 -25.59
CA LYS A 244 5.19 35.41 -26.61
C LYS A 244 6.67 35.09 -26.52
N ILE A 245 7.52 36.08 -26.24
CA ILE A 245 8.95 35.87 -26.01
C ILE A 245 9.16 35.04 -24.74
N VAL A 246 8.38 35.29 -23.68
CA VAL A 246 8.41 34.47 -22.46
C VAL A 246 7.98 33.02 -22.75
N ALA A 247 6.90 32.81 -23.50
CA ALA A 247 6.47 31.48 -23.92
C ALA A 247 7.51 30.77 -24.82
N ALA A 248 8.14 31.51 -25.73
CA ALA A 248 9.22 30.99 -26.57
C ALA A 248 10.44 30.59 -25.73
N ARG A 249 10.81 31.38 -24.71
CA ARG A 249 11.86 31.02 -23.75
C ARG A 249 11.55 29.70 -23.06
N LEU A 250 10.34 29.56 -22.53
CA LEU A 250 9.89 28.34 -21.85
C LEU A 250 9.90 27.13 -22.78
N GLY A 251 9.38 27.27 -24.00
CA GLY A 251 9.38 26.21 -25.01
C GLY A 251 10.80 25.78 -25.39
N THR A 252 11.69 26.73 -25.69
CA THR A 252 13.09 26.45 -26.04
C THR A 252 13.83 25.73 -24.92
N VAL A 253 13.64 26.14 -23.66
CA VAL A 253 14.24 25.47 -22.49
C VAL A 253 13.73 24.04 -22.35
N ALA A 254 12.47 23.77 -22.68
CA ALA A 254 11.88 22.43 -22.67
C ALA A 254 12.30 21.54 -23.85
N GLY A 255 13.16 22.03 -24.76
CA GLY A 255 13.55 21.32 -25.98
C GLY A 255 12.53 21.41 -27.11
N VAL A 256 11.55 22.31 -27.02
CA VAL A 256 10.51 22.50 -28.04
C VAL A 256 10.96 23.58 -29.03
N THR A 257 10.89 23.30 -30.34
CA THR A 257 11.10 24.33 -31.36
C THR A 257 9.92 25.30 -31.34
N THR A 258 10.13 26.55 -30.95
CA THR A 258 9.04 27.55 -30.90
C THR A 258 9.07 28.43 -32.12
N ILE A 259 7.91 28.71 -32.70
CA ILE A 259 7.76 29.45 -33.95
C ILE A 259 6.73 30.57 -33.77
N ILE A 260 7.11 31.79 -34.12
CA ILE A 260 6.18 32.93 -34.22
C ILE A 260 5.85 33.14 -35.69
N THR A 261 4.55 33.16 -36.01
CA THR A 261 4.06 33.43 -37.38
C THR A 261 2.66 34.05 -37.37
N ARG A 262 2.23 34.56 -38.53
CA ARG A 262 1.00 35.32 -38.69
C ARG A 262 -0.26 34.47 -38.57
N SER A 263 -1.23 34.91 -37.77
CA SER A 263 -2.48 34.23 -37.49
C SER A 263 -3.52 34.33 -38.61
N SER A 264 -3.50 35.41 -39.39
CA SER A 264 -4.41 35.58 -40.54
C SER A 264 -4.07 34.67 -41.72
N ASN A 265 -2.93 33.97 -41.69
CA ASN A 265 -2.58 32.94 -42.66
C ASN A 265 -2.11 31.62 -42.00
N PRO A 266 -3.03 30.85 -41.39
CA PRO A 266 -2.70 29.59 -40.71
C PRO A 266 -2.04 28.53 -41.61
N GLY A 267 -2.26 28.61 -42.93
CA GLY A 267 -1.64 27.71 -43.91
C GLY A 267 -0.11 27.75 -43.90
N ASN A 268 0.50 28.83 -43.40
CA ASN A 268 1.94 28.93 -43.21
C ASN A 268 2.53 27.79 -42.37
N ILE A 269 1.76 27.26 -41.40
CA ILE A 269 2.20 26.15 -40.54
C ILE A 269 2.61 24.93 -41.38
N LEU A 270 1.81 24.57 -42.40
CA LEU A 270 2.11 23.41 -43.26
C LEU A 270 3.41 23.62 -44.05
N GLY A 271 3.63 24.83 -44.57
CA GLY A 271 4.84 25.18 -45.30
C GLY A 271 6.09 25.13 -44.42
N ILE A 272 5.99 25.69 -43.21
CA ILE A 272 7.09 25.72 -42.23
C ILE A 272 7.43 24.29 -41.75
N VAL A 273 6.43 23.49 -41.36
CA VAL A 273 6.66 22.09 -40.93
C VAL A 273 7.34 21.28 -42.04
N ARG A 274 6.88 21.41 -43.30
CA ARG A 274 7.46 20.71 -44.43
C ARG A 274 8.93 21.10 -44.67
N HIS A 275 9.24 22.40 -44.54
CA HIS A 275 10.61 22.90 -44.68
C HIS A 275 11.53 22.34 -43.60
N LEU A 276 11.11 22.38 -42.32
CA LEU A 276 11.89 21.89 -41.19
C LEU A 276 12.18 20.38 -41.25
N MET A 277 11.23 19.60 -41.77
CA MET A 277 11.42 18.17 -41.97
C MET A 277 12.41 17.85 -43.10
N ARG A 278 12.51 18.69 -44.13
CA ARG A 278 13.52 18.54 -45.21
C ARG A 278 14.92 18.85 -44.71
N SER A 279 15.11 19.97 -44.02
CA SER A 279 16.43 20.40 -43.50
C SER A 279 17.05 19.42 -42.49
N SER A 280 16.23 18.65 -41.77
CA SER A 280 16.70 17.62 -40.84
C SER A 280 17.09 16.30 -41.52
N THR A 281 16.74 16.12 -42.80
CA THR A 281 17.11 14.92 -43.58
C THR A 281 18.47 15.10 -44.28
N GLU A 282 18.80 16.32 -44.73
CA GLU A 282 20.05 16.65 -45.44
C GLU A 282 21.30 16.66 -44.52
N ASN A 283 21.17 17.11 -43.26
CA ASN A 283 22.26 17.12 -42.27
C ASN A 283 22.74 15.72 -41.81
N SER A 284 22.07 14.64 -42.22
CA SER A 284 22.50 13.27 -41.91
C SER A 284 23.52 12.69 -42.91
N SER A 285 23.93 13.47 -43.93
CA SER A 285 24.73 12.99 -45.06
C SER A 285 26.03 13.74 -45.37
N LEU A 286 26.48 14.68 -44.55
CA LEU A 286 27.74 15.42 -44.78
C LEU A 286 28.51 15.65 -43.48
N SER A 287 29.71 15.05 -43.42
CA SER A 287 30.79 15.36 -42.47
C SER A 287 31.54 16.62 -42.90
N ASP A 288 31.92 17.44 -41.91
CA ASP A 288 32.90 18.55 -41.89
C ASP A 288 33.46 19.08 -43.23
N SER A 289 33.14 20.35 -43.55
CA SER A 289 34.12 21.40 -43.87
C SER A 289 33.46 22.73 -44.28
N ASP A 290 33.98 23.82 -43.69
CA ASP A 290 34.10 25.20 -44.18
C ASP A 290 32.92 26.18 -44.37
N GLU A 291 33.00 27.22 -43.52
CA GLU A 291 33.03 28.67 -43.77
C GLU A 291 32.34 29.33 -45.01
N GLN A 292 31.60 30.41 -44.66
CA GLN A 292 31.37 31.67 -45.38
C GLN A 292 30.66 31.67 -46.75
N ARG A 293 29.44 32.24 -46.79
CA ARG A 293 28.95 33.07 -47.91
C ARG A 293 28.02 34.22 -47.45
N PRO A 294 27.97 35.35 -48.19
CA PRO A 294 27.57 36.66 -47.69
C PRO A 294 26.08 37.00 -47.91
N ALA A 295 25.60 37.98 -47.15
CA ALA A 295 24.25 38.51 -47.17
C ALA A 295 23.94 39.30 -48.45
N GLU A 296 22.84 38.96 -49.12
CA GLU A 296 22.20 39.79 -50.16
C GLU A 296 20.76 40.15 -49.79
N SER A 297 20.45 41.43 -50.00
CA SER A 297 19.21 42.15 -49.68
C SER A 297 18.06 41.78 -50.62
N LEU A 298 16.87 41.42 -50.09
CA LEU A 298 15.60 41.56 -50.82
C LEU A 298 14.40 41.87 -49.89
N LEU A 299 13.87 43.08 -50.04
CA LEU A 299 12.53 43.50 -49.59
C LEU A 299 11.47 42.56 -50.19
N ARG A 300 10.57 41.98 -49.37
CA ARG A 300 9.46 41.12 -49.83
C ARG A 300 8.09 41.78 -49.60
N PRO A 301 7.15 41.78 -50.57
CA PRO A 301 5.82 42.36 -50.38
C PRO A 301 4.87 41.40 -49.64
N THR A 302 3.97 41.98 -48.85
CA THR A 302 2.87 41.29 -48.16
C THR A 302 1.81 40.82 -49.16
N ALA A 303 1.65 39.50 -49.32
CA ALA A 303 0.61 38.92 -50.17
C ALA A 303 -0.79 38.99 -49.53
N LEU A 304 -1.76 39.49 -50.30
CA LEU A 304 -3.19 39.62 -49.97
C LEU A 304 -3.93 38.27 -50.04
N LEU A 305 -4.97 38.15 -49.22
CA LEU A 305 -5.90 37.03 -49.12
C LEU A 305 -6.54 36.71 -50.48
N ASN A 306 -6.28 35.51 -51.02
CA ASN A 306 -7.05 34.97 -52.15
C ASN A 306 -7.37 33.48 -51.94
N LEU A 307 -8.66 33.14 -51.90
CA LEU A 307 -9.21 31.83 -51.56
C LEU A 307 -9.18 30.80 -52.72
N ALA A 308 -8.48 31.09 -53.83
CA ALA A 308 -8.57 30.29 -55.06
C ALA A 308 -7.31 29.50 -55.45
N GLU A 309 -6.14 29.72 -54.84
CA GLU A 309 -4.87 29.13 -55.29
C GLU A 309 -4.30 27.99 -54.41
N ALA A 310 -5.04 27.52 -53.41
CA ALA A 310 -4.54 26.46 -52.50
C ALA A 310 -4.40 25.05 -53.13
N SER A 311 -4.62 24.91 -54.45
CA SER A 311 -4.65 23.60 -55.15
C SER A 311 -3.55 23.37 -56.20
N LYS A 312 -2.58 24.27 -56.38
CA LYS A 312 -1.45 24.06 -57.31
C LYS A 312 -0.15 24.65 -56.78
N LEU A 313 0.58 23.89 -55.95
CA LEU A 313 2.01 24.09 -55.70
C LEU A 313 2.64 22.70 -55.49
N GLU A 314 2.74 21.95 -56.59
CA GLU A 314 3.76 20.91 -56.78
C GLU A 314 5.03 21.61 -57.31
N ASP A 315 6.18 21.20 -56.77
CA ASP A 315 7.54 21.48 -57.26
C ASP A 315 7.88 22.93 -57.63
N ASP A 316 8.27 23.71 -56.63
CA ASP A 316 9.40 24.64 -56.80
C ASP A 316 10.04 24.96 -55.46
N ALA A 317 11.30 25.43 -55.48
CA ALA A 317 12.14 25.75 -54.33
C ALA A 317 11.58 26.89 -53.45
N ALA A 318 10.45 26.66 -52.81
CA ALA A 318 9.75 27.64 -52.00
C ALA A 318 10.51 27.86 -50.69
N THR A 319 11.15 29.02 -50.60
CA THR A 319 11.59 29.57 -49.32
C THR A 319 10.41 29.51 -48.33
N PRO A 320 10.62 29.09 -47.08
CA PRO A 320 9.52 28.99 -46.12
C PRO A 320 8.83 30.36 -45.96
N PRO A 321 7.52 30.39 -45.64
CA PRO A 321 6.85 31.63 -45.25
C PRO A 321 7.64 32.35 -44.16
N LEU A 322 7.63 33.69 -44.15
CA LEU A 322 8.37 34.46 -43.15
C LEU A 322 7.88 34.09 -41.74
N HIS A 323 8.82 33.77 -40.86
CA HIS A 323 8.60 33.35 -39.48
C HIS A 323 9.85 33.58 -38.64
N THR A 324 9.68 33.61 -37.32
CA THR A 324 10.83 33.49 -36.40
C THR A 324 10.85 32.11 -35.80
N ARG A 325 11.98 31.41 -35.93
CA ARG A 325 12.26 30.13 -35.31
C ARG A 325 13.20 30.29 -34.13
N PHE A 326 12.72 29.91 -32.95
CA PHE A 326 13.55 29.73 -31.77
C PHE A 326 14.08 28.31 -31.79
N LEU A 327 15.40 28.15 -31.81
CA LEU A 327 16.01 26.83 -31.71
C LEU A 327 15.78 26.27 -30.29
N PRO A 328 15.57 24.95 -30.16
CA PRO A 328 15.54 24.32 -28.84
C PRO A 328 16.92 24.42 -28.18
N SER A 329 16.95 24.41 -26.84
CA SER A 329 18.20 24.36 -26.08
C SER A 329 18.99 23.09 -26.45
N ASN A 330 20.32 23.22 -26.55
CA ASN A 330 21.22 22.06 -26.71
C ASN A 330 21.24 21.17 -25.45
N ASP A 331 20.83 21.72 -24.31
CA ASP A 331 20.62 21.01 -23.05
C ASP A 331 19.18 21.25 -22.56
N PRO A 332 18.20 20.48 -23.06
CA PRO A 332 16.80 20.70 -22.74
C PRO A 332 16.44 20.17 -21.35
N ILE A 333 15.65 20.95 -20.61
CA ILE A 333 15.14 20.58 -19.30
C ILE A 333 13.79 19.89 -19.48
N HIS A 334 13.71 18.61 -19.10
CA HIS A 334 12.49 17.81 -19.23
C HIS A 334 11.85 17.47 -17.87
N ASP A 335 10.57 17.08 -17.94
CA ASP A 335 9.82 16.43 -16.86
C ASP A 335 9.84 17.19 -15.53
N ARG A 336 10.32 16.54 -14.47
CA ARG A 336 10.28 17.04 -13.09
C ARG A 336 11.07 18.32 -12.93
N HIS A 337 12.20 18.47 -13.61
CA HIS A 337 13.04 19.67 -13.51
C HIS A 337 12.35 20.87 -14.16
N PHE A 338 11.76 20.68 -15.33
CA PHE A 338 10.97 21.72 -16.00
C PHE A 338 9.77 22.14 -15.15
N TRP A 339 9.03 21.14 -14.63
CA TRP A 339 7.91 21.36 -13.73
C TRP A 339 8.35 22.20 -12.53
N LEU A 340 9.40 21.79 -11.82
CA LEU A 340 9.87 22.43 -10.59
C LEU A 340 10.31 23.89 -10.80
N LEU A 341 10.96 24.18 -11.93
CA LEU A 341 11.46 25.52 -12.24
C LEU A 341 10.35 26.48 -12.68
N HIS A 342 9.35 26.00 -13.43
CA HIS A 342 8.47 26.89 -14.18
C HIS A 342 6.98 26.79 -13.80
N THR A 343 6.59 25.81 -13.00
CA THR A 343 5.17 25.52 -12.76
C THR A 343 4.67 25.91 -11.35
N PRO A 344 5.23 25.40 -10.24
CA PRO A 344 4.79 25.75 -8.90
C PRO A 344 5.30 27.13 -8.47
N ASN A 345 4.51 27.83 -7.66
CA ASN A 345 4.96 29.03 -6.97
C ASN A 345 5.83 28.62 -5.76
N PRO A 346 7.03 29.18 -5.61
CA PRO A 346 7.86 28.91 -4.45
C PRO A 346 7.28 29.61 -3.20
N HIS A 347 7.19 28.89 -2.08
CA HIS A 347 6.59 29.35 -0.82
C HIS A 347 7.61 30.02 0.12
N GLY A 348 8.89 30.06 -0.28
CA GLY A 348 9.97 30.73 0.44
C GLY A 348 11.31 30.63 -0.29
N THR A 349 12.39 31.03 0.38
CA THR A 349 13.76 31.01 -0.14
C THR A 349 14.70 30.36 0.87
N LEU A 350 15.52 29.42 0.40
CA LEU A 350 16.67 28.88 1.12
C LEU A 350 17.93 29.55 0.59
N TYR A 351 18.70 30.16 1.50
CA TYR A 351 20.00 30.73 1.18
C TYR A 351 21.07 29.68 1.45
N ILE A 352 21.98 29.48 0.51
CA ILE A 352 23.08 28.51 0.58
C ILE A 352 24.43 29.16 0.33
N ASP A 353 25.49 28.59 0.89
CA ASP A 353 26.85 29.06 0.64
C ASP A 353 27.41 28.57 -0.70
N ALA A 354 28.53 29.17 -1.14
CA ALA A 354 29.19 28.83 -2.40
C ALA A 354 29.74 27.39 -2.46
N GLY A 355 30.08 26.79 -1.32
CA GLY A 355 30.53 25.39 -1.25
C GLY A 355 29.38 24.42 -1.48
N CYS A 356 28.23 24.69 -0.87
CA CYS A 356 26.97 23.99 -1.09
C CYS A 356 26.57 24.07 -2.57
N TYR A 357 26.61 25.25 -3.17
CA TYR A 357 26.29 25.44 -4.59
C TYR A 357 27.21 24.60 -5.51
N LYS A 358 28.53 24.60 -5.27
CA LYS A 358 29.48 23.75 -6.02
C LYS A 358 29.20 22.26 -5.84
N ALA A 359 28.76 21.82 -4.67
CA ALA A 359 28.39 20.43 -4.43
C ALA A 359 27.12 20.04 -5.21
N LEU A 360 26.12 20.92 -5.26
CA LEU A 360 24.89 20.71 -6.02
C LEU A 360 25.14 20.59 -7.53
N LEU A 361 26.04 21.41 -8.09
CA LEU A 361 26.44 21.29 -9.51
C LEU A 361 27.08 19.93 -9.82
N ASN A 362 27.71 19.29 -8.83
CA ASN A 362 28.26 17.93 -8.93
C ASN A 362 27.25 16.83 -8.56
N LYS A 363 25.94 17.12 -8.63
CA LYS A 363 24.83 16.19 -8.32
C LYS A 363 24.77 15.71 -6.86
N ALA A 364 25.36 16.44 -5.91
CA ALA A 364 25.15 16.16 -4.49
C ALA A 364 23.74 16.57 -4.04
N GLY A 365 23.23 15.97 -2.97
CA GLY A 365 21.99 16.40 -2.34
C GLY A 365 22.17 17.71 -1.54
N LEU A 366 21.12 18.52 -1.46
CA LEU A 366 21.11 19.71 -0.58
C LEU A 366 21.08 19.25 0.89
N LEU A 367 22.19 19.47 1.59
CA LEU A 367 22.34 19.14 3.01
C LEU A 367 22.21 20.39 3.88
N PRO A 368 21.71 20.27 5.13
CA PRO A 368 21.54 21.43 6.00
C PRO A 368 22.83 22.19 6.32
N VAL A 369 23.98 21.51 6.31
CA VAL A 369 25.30 22.11 6.55
C VAL A 369 25.61 23.28 5.62
N GLY A 370 25.10 23.22 4.38
CA GLY A 370 25.31 24.24 3.37
C GLY A 370 24.20 25.29 3.29
N VAL A 371 23.20 25.24 4.19
CA VAL A 371 22.12 26.23 4.29
C VAL A 371 22.51 27.29 5.32
N VAL A 372 22.49 28.55 4.90
CA VAL A 372 22.93 29.68 5.73
C VAL A 372 21.77 30.49 6.32
N ASP A 373 20.63 30.49 5.64
CA ASP A 373 19.44 31.22 6.08
C ASP A 373 18.17 30.69 5.40
N VAL A 374 17.02 30.97 6.02
CA VAL A 374 15.69 30.49 5.59
C VAL A 374 14.69 31.65 5.67
N GLU A 375 14.13 32.03 4.54
CA GLU A 375 13.12 33.08 4.43
C GLU A 375 11.79 32.53 3.93
N GLY A 376 10.69 33.03 4.50
CA GLY A 376 9.33 32.58 4.20
C GLY A 376 8.79 31.55 5.20
N HIS A 377 7.51 31.20 5.01
CA HIS A 377 6.81 30.20 5.80
C HIS A 377 6.32 29.12 4.84
N PHE A 378 6.89 27.94 4.95
CA PHE A 378 6.57 26.82 4.09
C PHE A 378 6.61 25.50 4.86
N ALA A 379 5.75 24.58 4.46
CA ALA A 379 5.64 23.24 5.02
C ALA A 379 6.54 22.25 4.26
N GLN A 380 6.54 21.00 4.74
CA GLN A 380 7.21 19.91 4.04
C GLN A 380 6.57 19.67 2.66
N GLN A 381 7.38 19.23 1.69
CA GLN A 381 7.00 18.96 0.30
C GLN A 381 6.59 20.19 -0.52
N GLU A 382 6.72 21.40 0.04
CA GLU A 382 6.53 22.62 -0.72
C GLU A 382 7.78 22.99 -1.52
N VAL A 383 7.57 23.70 -2.62
CA VAL A 383 8.66 24.19 -3.46
C VAL A 383 9.19 25.51 -2.90
N VAL A 384 10.50 25.66 -2.85
CA VAL A 384 11.18 26.89 -2.40
C VAL A 384 12.25 27.30 -3.41
N ARG A 385 12.58 28.60 -3.43
CA ARG A 385 13.74 29.12 -4.16
C ARG A 385 15.03 28.71 -3.46
N LEU A 386 16.07 28.50 -4.25
CA LEU A 386 17.42 28.26 -3.77
C LEU A 386 18.30 29.41 -4.26
N SER A 387 18.89 30.14 -3.32
CA SER A 387 19.73 31.31 -3.63
C SER A 387 21.12 31.14 -3.05
N VAL A 388 22.15 31.36 -3.87
CA VAL A 388 23.54 31.36 -3.42
C VAL A 388 23.92 32.75 -2.91
N VAL A 389 24.68 32.79 -1.81
CA VAL A 389 25.21 34.04 -1.25
C VAL A 389 26.73 34.06 -1.35
N GLU A 390 27.29 35.21 -1.74
CA GLU A 390 28.74 35.35 -1.95
C GLU A 390 29.55 35.38 -0.64
N LYS A 391 28.98 35.95 0.44
CA LYS A 391 29.72 36.15 1.69
C LYS A 391 28.91 35.69 2.91
N CYS A 392 29.38 34.63 3.55
CA CYS A 392 28.90 34.21 4.87
C CYS A 392 29.57 35.04 5.96
N LEU A 393 28.79 35.53 6.94
CA LEU A 393 29.30 36.29 8.08
C LEU A 393 29.46 35.34 9.29
N PRO A 394 30.60 35.40 10.02
CA PRO A 394 30.82 34.55 11.19
C PRO A 394 29.88 34.88 12.36
N THR A 395 29.34 36.10 12.41
CA THR A 395 28.34 36.56 13.37
C THR A 395 27.15 37.23 12.65
N PRO A 396 25.92 37.14 13.19
CA PRO A 396 24.76 37.82 12.59
C PRO A 396 24.97 39.33 12.49
N GLY A 397 24.59 39.92 11.35
CA GLY A 397 24.60 41.36 11.14
C GLY A 397 23.51 42.10 11.93
N PRO A 398 23.45 43.45 11.84
CA PRO A 398 22.46 44.26 12.53
C PRO A 398 21.00 43.93 12.18
N ASP A 399 20.78 43.34 11.02
CA ASP A 399 19.51 42.86 10.47
C ASP A 399 19.20 41.39 10.82
N GLY A 400 20.07 40.74 11.61
CA GLY A 400 19.93 39.34 12.04
C GLY A 400 20.38 38.31 11.01
N LYS A 401 20.79 38.72 9.80
CA LYS A 401 21.23 37.83 8.73
C LYS A 401 22.66 37.35 8.95
N ARG A 402 22.95 36.10 8.57
CA ARG A 402 24.30 35.49 8.66
C ARG A 402 25.09 35.55 7.36
N TRP A 403 24.69 36.42 6.45
CA TRP A 403 25.29 36.58 5.13
C TRP A 403 25.15 38.03 4.66
N GLY A 404 26.04 38.46 3.77
CA GLY A 404 26.03 39.80 3.17
C GLY A 404 26.39 39.74 1.68
N GLY A 405 26.05 40.80 0.95
CA GLY A 405 26.19 40.85 -0.52
C GLY A 405 24.87 40.57 -1.24
N VAL A 406 24.93 40.36 -2.56
CA VAL A 406 23.76 40.08 -3.40
C VAL A 406 23.49 38.58 -3.39
N ALA A 407 22.25 38.17 -3.17
CA ALA A 407 21.83 36.77 -3.29
C ALA A 407 21.35 36.50 -4.71
N GLU A 408 21.84 35.43 -5.34
CA GLU A 408 21.48 35.03 -6.71
C GLU A 408 20.63 33.76 -6.69
N GLU A 409 19.44 33.76 -7.32
CA GLU A 409 18.60 32.55 -7.45
C GLU A 409 19.23 31.58 -8.44
N VAL A 410 19.62 30.40 -7.95
CA VAL A 410 20.30 29.36 -8.73
C VAL A 410 19.39 28.18 -9.07
N GLY A 411 18.21 28.10 -8.47
CA GLY A 411 17.23 27.06 -8.78
C GLY A 411 16.05 27.00 -7.83
N ARG A 412 15.24 25.95 -7.97
CA ARG A 412 14.11 25.66 -7.07
C ARG A 412 14.19 24.22 -6.60
N VAL A 413 13.76 23.95 -5.38
CA VAL A 413 13.82 22.62 -4.76
C VAL A 413 12.54 22.31 -4.01
N VAL A 414 12.20 21.02 -3.89
CA VAL A 414 11.17 20.55 -2.96
C VAL A 414 11.85 20.29 -1.62
N VAL A 415 11.35 20.89 -0.53
CA VAL A 415 11.94 20.69 0.79
C VAL A 415 11.40 19.46 1.51
N ASN A 416 12.30 18.75 2.16
CA ASN A 416 11.94 17.60 3.00
C ASN A 416 11.60 18.00 4.45
N TYR A 417 11.71 19.28 4.83
CA TYR A 417 11.45 19.79 6.17
C TYR A 417 10.74 21.13 6.08
N ALA A 418 9.90 21.48 7.05
CA ALA A 418 9.25 22.78 7.10
C ALA A 418 10.25 23.91 7.45
N ALA A 419 9.93 25.16 7.11
CA ALA A 419 10.81 26.31 7.38
C ALA A 419 11.31 26.41 8.85
N PRO A 420 10.47 26.19 9.89
CA PRO A 420 10.93 26.22 11.28
C PRO A 420 11.89 25.08 11.63
N GLU A 421 11.75 23.93 10.98
CA GLU A 421 12.63 22.77 11.18
C GLU A 421 13.97 23.01 10.48
N ILE A 422 13.96 23.51 9.23
CA ILE A 422 15.20 23.87 8.51
C ILE A 422 15.98 24.93 9.29
N LYS A 423 15.31 25.95 9.86
CA LYS A 423 15.97 26.96 10.71
C LYS A 423 16.71 26.36 11.91
N ARG A 424 16.25 25.22 12.44
CA ARG A 424 16.89 24.54 13.57
C ARG A 424 18.10 23.70 13.16
N ILE A 425 18.09 23.17 11.93
CA ILE A 425 19.16 22.29 11.41
C ILE A 425 20.10 22.98 10.42
N MET A 426 19.85 24.22 10.03
CA MET A 426 20.72 24.96 9.12
C MET A 426 22.14 25.08 9.71
N GLY A 427 23.15 24.84 8.88
CA GLY A 427 24.56 24.78 9.28
C GLY A 427 24.98 23.51 10.05
N ARG A 428 24.11 22.49 10.17
CA ARG A 428 24.40 21.25 10.91
C ARG A 428 24.69 20.06 9.99
N GLN A 429 25.52 19.12 10.45
CA GLN A 429 25.79 17.91 9.67
C GLN A 429 24.58 16.97 9.67
N SER A 430 24.42 16.16 8.62
CA SER A 430 23.27 15.26 8.47
C SER A 430 23.08 14.29 9.64
N VAL A 431 24.17 13.91 10.32
CA VAL A 431 24.15 13.04 11.50
C VAL A 431 23.51 13.72 12.72
N GLU A 432 23.55 15.05 12.80
CA GLU A 432 23.00 15.83 13.92
C GLU A 432 21.49 16.07 13.77
N ILE A 433 20.92 15.90 12.58
CA ILE A 433 19.52 16.20 12.28
C ILE A 433 18.58 15.41 13.20
N VAL A 434 18.84 14.11 13.41
CA VAL A 434 17.99 13.25 14.25
C VAL A 434 18.03 13.70 15.70
N GLY A 435 19.20 14.11 16.20
CA GLY A 435 19.34 14.66 17.54
C GLY A 435 18.56 15.98 17.71
N ILE A 436 18.60 16.85 16.70
CA ILE A 436 17.99 18.19 16.76
C ILE A 436 16.47 18.15 16.55
N LEU A 437 15.97 17.37 15.59
CA LEU A 437 14.55 17.32 15.22
C LEU A 437 13.80 16.13 15.81
N GLY A 438 14.49 15.11 16.30
CA GLY A 438 13.88 13.94 16.93
C GLY A 438 13.26 12.91 15.98
N ARG A 439 13.32 13.15 14.67
CA ARG A 439 12.81 12.26 13.62
C ARG A 439 13.66 12.42 12.36
N ARG A 440 13.77 11.36 11.56
CA ARG A 440 14.32 11.42 10.19
C ARG A 440 13.15 11.34 9.22
N LEU A 441 13.05 12.26 8.27
CA LEU A 441 12.08 12.13 7.19
C LEU A 441 12.67 11.23 6.11
N GLU A 442 11.88 10.23 5.69
CA GLU A 442 12.17 9.37 4.55
C GLU A 442 12.28 10.24 3.29
N ALA A 443 13.43 10.23 2.63
CA ALA A 443 13.66 11.06 1.45
C ALA A 443 12.97 10.44 0.23
N PHE A 444 12.27 11.26 -0.57
CA PHE A 444 11.88 10.93 -1.93
C PHE A 444 13.14 10.61 -2.76
N GLN A 445 13.25 9.38 -3.25
CA GLN A 445 14.31 8.96 -4.17
C GLN A 445 14.27 9.82 -5.44
N VAL A 446 15.36 10.54 -5.71
CA VAL A 446 15.80 10.85 -7.09
C VAL A 446 16.86 9.81 -7.41
N GLN A 447 16.62 9.04 -8.47
CA GLN A 447 17.54 8.02 -8.97
C GLN A 447 18.87 8.66 -9.38
N GLY A 448 19.98 8.04 -8.94
CA GLY A 448 21.30 8.23 -9.51
C GLY A 448 22.28 9.02 -8.63
N VAL A 449 22.92 8.33 -7.67
CA VAL A 449 24.39 8.17 -7.54
C VAL A 449 24.60 7.04 -6.50
N ARG A 450 25.21 5.92 -6.93
CA ARG A 450 25.69 4.87 -6.02
C ARG A 450 26.96 5.35 -5.32
N SER A 451 26.98 5.39 -3.99
CA SER A 451 28.23 5.37 -3.21
C SER A 451 28.44 3.98 -2.62
N LYS A 452 29.57 3.37 -2.96
CA LYS A 452 30.10 2.14 -2.36
C LYS A 452 30.53 2.44 -0.93
N ASP A 453 29.75 2.04 0.07
CA ASP A 453 30.28 1.71 1.40
C ASP A 453 29.36 0.69 2.10
N PRO A 454 29.77 -0.58 2.31
CA PRO A 454 28.86 -1.64 2.76
C PRO A 454 28.59 -1.72 4.28
N SER A 455 29.01 -0.75 5.10
CA SER A 455 29.13 -0.99 6.54
C SER A 455 28.18 -0.21 7.46
N ALA A 456 27.06 0.36 6.99
CA ALA A 456 26.14 1.10 7.86
C ALA A 456 24.65 1.02 7.48
N ALA A 457 24.16 -0.16 7.09
CA ALA A 457 22.74 -0.47 7.07
C ALA A 457 22.39 -1.25 8.35
N MET A 458 21.57 -0.69 9.24
CA MET A 458 20.91 -1.51 10.27
C MET A 458 20.03 -2.54 9.54
N ALA A 459 20.50 -3.78 9.50
CA ALA A 459 19.89 -4.85 8.74
C ALA A 459 18.53 -5.23 9.32
N SER A 460 17.50 -5.16 8.48
CA SER A 460 16.39 -6.10 8.58
C SER A 460 16.97 -7.52 8.53
N THR A 461 16.76 -8.34 9.56
CA THR A 461 17.08 -9.78 9.54
C THR A 461 16.21 -10.54 8.54
N ALA A 462 15.07 -9.96 8.13
CA ALA A 462 14.22 -10.54 7.10
C ALA A 462 14.88 -10.40 5.72
N THR A 463 15.05 -11.54 5.05
CA THR A 463 15.60 -11.67 3.71
C THR A 463 14.52 -12.05 2.70
N THR A 464 14.71 -11.63 1.45
CA THR A 464 13.98 -12.14 0.28
C THR A 464 14.17 -13.64 0.15
N LEU A 465 13.37 -14.28 -0.71
CA LEU A 465 13.54 -15.70 -1.04
C LEU A 465 14.96 -16.04 -1.55
N LYS A 466 15.66 -15.07 -2.16
CA LYS A 466 17.02 -15.23 -2.68
C LYS A 466 18.11 -14.80 -1.69
N GLY A 467 17.76 -14.57 -0.42
CA GLY A 467 18.71 -14.25 0.65
C GLY A 467 19.19 -12.80 0.69
N GLN A 468 18.65 -11.91 -0.14
CA GLN A 468 18.95 -10.47 -0.10
C GLN A 468 18.13 -9.78 1.00
N PRO A 469 18.53 -8.64 1.57
CA PRO A 469 17.69 -7.90 2.51
C PRO A 469 16.31 -7.56 1.91
N LEU A 470 15.23 -7.81 2.65
CA LEU A 470 13.87 -7.54 2.18
C LEU A 470 13.57 -6.03 2.29
N GLU A 471 13.37 -5.36 1.16
CA GLU A 471 12.90 -3.97 1.12
C GLU A 471 11.38 -3.91 1.27
N LYS A 472 10.91 -3.81 2.53
CA LYS A 472 9.47 -3.72 2.86
C LYS A 472 8.69 -2.68 2.02
N PRO A 473 9.19 -1.44 1.81
CA PRO A 473 8.45 -0.45 1.02
C PRO A 473 8.21 -0.88 -0.44
N LEU A 474 9.16 -1.60 -1.04
CA LEU A 474 9.03 -2.11 -2.39
C LEU A 474 7.94 -3.20 -2.46
N LEU A 475 7.94 -4.12 -1.49
CA LEU A 475 6.91 -5.14 -1.37
C LEU A 475 5.53 -4.50 -1.17
N ASP A 476 5.39 -3.58 -0.22
CA ASP A 476 4.12 -2.89 0.07
C ASP A 476 3.59 -2.15 -1.19
N ALA A 477 4.48 -1.53 -1.96
CA ALA A 477 4.13 -0.88 -3.22
C ALA A 477 3.62 -1.89 -4.26
N VAL A 478 4.24 -3.07 -4.38
CA VAL A 478 3.77 -4.15 -5.26
C VAL A 478 2.39 -4.65 -4.81
N LEU A 479 2.21 -4.95 -3.53
CA LEU A 479 0.96 -5.50 -2.99
C LEU A 479 -0.22 -4.55 -3.17
N ARG A 480 -0.03 -3.24 -2.93
CA ARG A 480 -1.05 -2.21 -3.18
C ARG A 480 -1.32 -2.01 -4.66
N ARG A 481 -0.27 -1.84 -5.48
CA ARG A 481 -0.40 -1.62 -6.93
C ARG A 481 -1.05 -2.80 -7.66
N ARG A 482 -0.82 -4.02 -7.18
CA ARG A 482 -1.42 -5.26 -7.71
C ARG A 482 -2.71 -5.65 -7.00
N MET A 483 -3.12 -4.87 -6.01
CA MET A 483 -4.35 -5.03 -5.26
C MET A 483 -4.48 -6.43 -4.63
N PHE A 484 -3.43 -6.87 -3.92
CA PHE A 484 -3.51 -8.03 -3.02
C PHE A 484 -4.41 -7.70 -1.83
N TYR A 485 -4.20 -6.53 -1.22
CA TYR A 485 -5.10 -5.93 -0.26
C TYR A 485 -4.98 -4.40 -0.29
N THR A 486 -5.99 -3.70 0.22
CA THR A 486 -5.97 -2.25 0.44
C THR A 486 -6.68 -1.91 1.76
N PRO A 487 -6.38 -0.77 2.42
CA PRO A 487 -7.14 -0.35 3.60
C PRO A 487 -8.64 -0.25 3.28
N SER A 488 -9.49 -0.84 4.12
CA SER A 488 -10.94 -0.77 3.91
C SER A 488 -11.42 0.67 4.00
N PHE A 489 -12.35 1.05 3.13
CA PHE A 489 -12.94 2.40 3.06
C PHE A 489 -11.92 3.52 2.77
N GLU A 490 -10.87 3.25 2.00
CA GLU A 490 -9.77 4.19 1.70
C GLU A 490 -10.25 5.57 1.22
N ILE A 491 -11.28 5.63 0.35
CA ILE A 491 -11.85 6.90 -0.15
C ILE A 491 -12.61 7.72 0.92
N TYR A 492 -12.86 7.13 2.09
CA TYR A 492 -13.44 7.75 3.29
C TYR A 492 -12.40 7.96 4.40
N ASN A 493 -11.11 8.04 4.06
CA ASN A 493 -9.94 8.12 4.95
C ASN A 493 -9.53 6.79 5.63
N GLY A 494 -10.22 5.69 5.32
CA GLY A 494 -9.92 4.36 5.83
C GLY A 494 -10.21 4.16 7.32
N VAL A 495 -10.12 2.91 7.78
CA VAL A 495 -10.24 2.54 9.20
C VAL A 495 -9.06 1.67 9.60
N GLY A 496 -8.34 2.09 10.64
CA GLY A 496 -7.19 1.34 11.16
C GLY A 496 -7.57 -0.11 11.53
N GLY A 497 -6.79 -1.06 11.04
CA GLY A 497 -6.98 -2.49 11.31
C GLY A 497 -8.05 -3.18 10.45
N LEU A 498 -8.63 -2.51 9.46
CA LEU A 498 -9.55 -3.11 8.47
C LEU A 498 -8.93 -3.07 7.07
N TYR A 499 -8.99 -4.20 6.36
CA TYR A 499 -8.42 -4.35 5.02
C TYR A 499 -9.36 -5.14 4.11
N ASP A 500 -9.45 -4.70 2.86
CA ASP A 500 -10.16 -5.39 1.79
C ASP A 500 -9.14 -6.17 0.94
N TYR A 501 -9.36 -7.47 0.77
CA TYR A 501 -8.56 -8.29 -0.15
C TYR A 501 -9.03 -8.07 -1.59
N GLY A 502 -8.09 -7.81 -2.49
CA GLY A 502 -8.39 -7.71 -3.92
C GLY A 502 -8.28 -9.05 -4.63
N PRO A 503 -8.48 -9.10 -5.97
CA PRO A 503 -8.59 -10.36 -6.71
C PRO A 503 -7.46 -11.37 -6.45
N PRO A 504 -6.16 -11.01 -6.52
CA PRO A 504 -5.10 -11.97 -6.22
C PRO A 504 -5.03 -12.35 -4.74
N GLY A 505 -5.36 -11.44 -3.81
CA GLY A 505 -5.39 -11.73 -2.37
C GLY A 505 -6.51 -12.69 -2.00
N CYS A 506 -7.72 -12.48 -2.52
CA CYS A 506 -8.85 -13.39 -2.34
C CYS A 506 -8.54 -14.79 -2.87
N ALA A 507 -7.98 -14.89 -4.08
CA ALA A 507 -7.61 -16.17 -4.67
C ALA A 507 -6.50 -16.88 -3.87
N LEU A 508 -5.48 -16.15 -3.41
CA LEU A 508 -4.44 -16.71 -2.55
C LEU A 508 -5.02 -17.25 -1.23
N GLN A 509 -5.83 -16.46 -0.54
CA GLN A 509 -6.47 -16.86 0.72
C GLN A 509 -7.37 -18.08 0.51
N THR A 510 -8.16 -18.11 -0.56
CA THR A 510 -9.03 -19.24 -0.90
C THR A 510 -8.21 -20.51 -1.12
N ASN A 511 -7.15 -20.44 -1.92
CA ASN A 511 -6.30 -21.60 -2.19
C ASN A 511 -5.59 -22.13 -0.93
N ILE A 512 -5.16 -21.23 -0.03
CA ILE A 512 -4.55 -21.62 1.26
C ILE A 512 -5.58 -22.34 2.13
N VAL A 513 -6.80 -21.82 2.23
CA VAL A 513 -7.88 -22.42 3.02
C VAL A 513 -8.33 -23.76 2.44
N ASP A 514 -8.43 -23.88 1.12
CA ASP A 514 -8.78 -25.14 0.46
C ASP A 514 -7.70 -26.20 0.64
N LEU A 515 -6.42 -25.79 0.61
CA LEU A 515 -5.32 -26.69 0.92
C LEU A 515 -5.31 -27.07 2.42
N TRP A 516 -5.66 -26.14 3.31
CA TRP A 516 -5.81 -26.41 4.73
C TRP A 516 -6.92 -27.44 4.98
N ARG A 517 -8.08 -27.31 4.32
CA ARG A 517 -9.16 -28.33 4.37
C ARG A 517 -8.67 -29.70 3.92
N LYS A 518 -7.96 -29.77 2.78
CA LYS A 518 -7.39 -31.04 2.30
C LYS A 518 -6.36 -31.62 3.27
N HIS A 519 -5.58 -30.77 3.93
CA HIS A 519 -4.48 -31.17 4.80
C HIS A 519 -4.93 -31.57 6.20
N PHE A 520 -5.99 -30.97 6.75
CA PHE A 520 -6.46 -31.26 8.10
C PHE A 520 -7.83 -31.93 8.09
N VAL A 521 -8.83 -31.28 7.50
CA VAL A 521 -10.22 -31.77 7.54
C VAL A 521 -10.36 -33.11 6.82
N LEU A 522 -9.88 -33.19 5.58
CA LEU A 522 -10.00 -34.41 4.77
C LEU A 522 -9.05 -35.52 5.24
N GLU A 523 -7.84 -35.17 5.66
CA GLU A 523 -6.82 -36.15 6.04
C GLU A 523 -7.13 -36.82 7.39
N GLU A 524 -7.78 -36.11 8.32
CA GLU A 524 -8.11 -36.62 9.67
C GLU A 524 -9.61 -36.88 9.86
N ASP A 525 -10.39 -36.90 8.78
CA ASP A 525 -11.85 -37.06 8.81
C ASP A 525 -12.56 -36.12 9.81
N MET A 526 -12.09 -34.87 9.89
CA MET A 526 -12.60 -33.90 10.88
C MET A 526 -14.01 -33.44 10.53
N LEU A 527 -14.78 -33.14 11.57
CA LEU A 527 -16.13 -32.62 11.46
C LEU A 527 -16.11 -31.09 11.30
N GLU A 528 -16.06 -30.60 10.05
CA GLU A 528 -16.14 -29.15 9.75
C GLU A 528 -17.54 -28.60 10.08
N VAL A 529 -17.60 -27.51 10.86
CA VAL A 529 -18.82 -26.79 11.21
C VAL A 529 -18.70 -25.29 10.95
N ASP A 530 -19.79 -24.67 10.49
CA ASP A 530 -19.90 -23.21 10.36
C ASP A 530 -20.86 -22.66 11.42
N CYS A 531 -20.30 -21.91 12.37
CA CYS A 531 -21.04 -21.32 13.48
C CYS A 531 -21.26 -19.82 13.29
N THR A 532 -22.30 -19.26 13.91
CA THR A 532 -22.59 -17.83 13.82
C THR A 532 -21.48 -16.96 14.41
N VAL A 533 -21.29 -15.77 13.84
CA VAL A 533 -20.40 -14.73 14.39
C VAL A 533 -21.02 -14.04 15.61
N LEU A 534 -22.33 -13.78 15.55
CA LEU A 534 -23.05 -13.15 16.65
C LEU A 534 -23.15 -14.14 17.81
N THR A 535 -22.64 -13.72 18.97
CA THR A 535 -22.55 -14.55 20.18
C THR A 535 -23.20 -13.84 21.36
N PRO A 536 -24.18 -14.47 22.05
CA PRO A 536 -24.78 -13.90 23.25
C PRO A 536 -23.77 -13.65 24.36
N HIS A 537 -23.96 -12.58 25.15
CA HIS A 537 -23.09 -12.22 26.28
C HIS A 537 -22.77 -13.41 27.20
N ASP A 538 -23.77 -14.20 27.56
CA ASP A 538 -23.62 -15.26 28.56
C ASP A 538 -22.67 -16.38 28.12
N VAL A 539 -22.54 -16.63 26.82
CA VAL A 539 -21.57 -17.59 26.27
C VAL A 539 -20.14 -17.11 26.54
N LEU A 540 -19.86 -15.84 26.22
CA LEU A 540 -18.54 -15.24 26.38
C LEU A 540 -18.21 -14.89 27.84
N LYS A 541 -19.25 -14.68 28.67
CA LYS A 541 -19.08 -14.57 30.12
C LYS A 541 -18.70 -15.92 30.73
N THR A 542 -19.31 -17.01 30.26
CA THR A 542 -19.05 -18.36 30.77
C THR A 542 -17.66 -18.87 30.39
N SER A 543 -17.20 -18.60 29.16
CA SER A 543 -15.82 -18.89 28.74
C SER A 543 -14.76 -17.97 29.35
N GLY A 544 -15.17 -16.94 30.11
CA GLY A 544 -14.27 -16.00 30.77
C GLY A 544 -13.81 -14.83 29.90
N HIS A 545 -14.16 -14.79 28.61
CA HIS A 545 -13.79 -13.70 27.70
C HIS A 545 -14.31 -12.33 28.18
N VAL A 546 -15.53 -12.25 28.69
CA VAL A 546 -16.07 -10.95 29.18
C VAL A 546 -15.23 -10.37 30.31
N ASP A 547 -14.61 -11.22 31.13
CA ASP A 547 -13.86 -10.79 32.31
C ASP A 547 -12.37 -10.57 32.02
N LYS A 548 -11.81 -11.39 31.13
CA LYS A 548 -10.36 -11.44 30.86
C LYS A 548 -9.95 -10.83 29.53
N PHE A 549 -10.87 -10.73 28.56
CA PHE A 549 -10.57 -10.26 27.21
C PHE A 549 -10.62 -8.73 27.11
N ALA A 550 -9.83 -8.10 27.97
CA ALA A 550 -9.71 -6.66 28.04
C ALA A 550 -8.25 -6.26 28.27
N ASP A 551 -7.86 -5.18 27.60
CA ASP A 551 -6.58 -4.55 27.80
C ASP A 551 -6.73 -3.35 28.71
N TRP A 552 -5.66 -3.03 29.44
CA TRP A 552 -5.58 -1.77 30.17
C TRP A 552 -5.16 -0.66 29.21
N MET A 553 -5.93 0.41 29.13
CA MET A 553 -5.61 1.57 28.31
C MET A 553 -5.49 2.85 29.15
N CYS A 554 -4.56 3.72 28.78
CA CYS A 554 -4.45 5.07 29.29
C CYS A 554 -4.77 6.07 28.18
N LYS A 555 -5.21 7.27 28.55
CA LYS A 555 -5.46 8.36 27.60
C LYS A 555 -4.47 9.49 27.82
N ASP A 556 -3.85 9.96 26.75
CA ASP A 556 -3.04 11.17 26.80
C ASP A 556 -3.96 12.41 26.96
N PRO A 557 -3.75 13.25 28.00
CA PRO A 557 -4.63 14.39 28.26
C PRO A 557 -4.49 15.53 27.24
N LYS A 558 -3.38 15.61 26.51
CA LYS A 558 -3.06 16.72 25.59
C LYS A 558 -3.59 16.49 24.18
N ASN A 559 -3.37 15.31 23.61
CA ASN A 559 -3.79 14.99 22.25
C ASN A 559 -4.96 13.99 22.18
N GLY A 560 -5.30 13.36 23.31
CA GLY A 560 -6.40 12.40 23.39
C GLY A 560 -6.04 10.99 22.92
N ASP A 561 -4.78 10.71 22.61
CA ASP A 561 -4.34 9.40 22.13
C ASP A 561 -4.60 8.31 23.17
N ILE A 562 -5.06 7.16 22.69
CA ILE A 562 -5.28 5.97 23.51
C ILE A 562 -4.05 5.08 23.43
N LEU A 563 -3.45 4.81 24.59
CA LEU A 563 -2.24 4.03 24.77
C LEU A 563 -2.58 2.75 25.52
N ARG A 564 -2.01 1.61 25.13
CA ARG A 564 -2.10 0.38 25.95
C ARG A 564 -1.11 0.50 27.12
N ALA A 565 -1.56 0.32 28.35
CA ALA A 565 -0.85 0.71 29.57
C ALA A 565 0.45 -0.09 29.79
N ASP A 566 0.37 -1.42 29.67
CA ASP A 566 1.50 -2.35 29.70
C ASP A 566 2.58 -1.95 28.67
N HIS A 567 2.17 -1.71 27.42
CA HIS A 567 3.05 -1.33 26.33
C HIS A 567 3.68 0.04 26.53
N PHE A 568 2.94 0.97 27.14
CA PHE A 568 3.43 2.29 27.47
C PHE A 568 4.51 2.22 28.54
N VAL A 569 4.27 1.47 29.62
CA VAL A 569 5.27 1.24 30.67
C VAL A 569 6.51 0.56 30.11
N GLU A 570 6.33 -0.53 29.36
CA GLU A 570 7.42 -1.29 28.72
C GLU A 570 8.29 -0.38 27.85
N ALA A 571 7.67 0.39 26.94
CA ALA A 571 8.37 1.28 26.02
C ALA A 571 9.27 2.30 26.73
N VAL A 572 8.74 2.94 27.79
CA VAL A 572 9.44 4.02 28.48
C VAL A 572 10.56 3.48 29.37
N LEU A 573 10.34 2.36 30.06
CA LEU A 573 11.38 1.72 30.89
C LEU A 573 12.54 1.18 30.03
N GLU A 574 12.23 0.53 28.91
CA GLU A 574 13.26 0.07 27.97
C GLU A 574 14.08 1.22 27.38
N ALA A 575 13.43 2.33 27.04
CA ALA A 575 14.13 3.52 26.56
C ALA A 575 15.08 4.10 27.61
N ARG A 576 14.68 4.11 28.90
CA ARG A 576 15.54 4.55 30.00
C ARG A 576 16.72 3.61 30.25
N LEU A 577 16.51 2.29 30.22
CA LEU A 577 17.58 1.29 30.34
C LEU A 577 18.60 1.41 29.19
N ASN A 578 18.12 1.65 27.97
CA ASN A 578 18.99 1.89 26.82
C ASN A 578 19.79 3.20 26.99
N GLY A 579 19.17 4.25 27.53
CA GLY A 579 19.85 5.50 27.87
C GLY A 579 20.93 5.33 28.95
N ASP A 580 20.72 4.47 29.95
CA ASP A 580 21.73 4.13 30.97
C ASP A 580 22.93 3.38 30.36
N LYS A 581 22.67 2.37 29.53
CA LYS A 581 23.73 1.63 28.82
C LYS A 581 24.59 2.58 27.98
N GLU A 582 23.95 3.49 27.25
CA GLU A 582 24.62 4.54 26.48
C GLU A 582 25.46 5.48 27.37
N ALA A 583 24.90 5.94 28.49
CA ALA A 583 25.60 6.80 29.45
C ALA A 583 26.78 6.11 30.17
N ARG A 584 26.76 4.78 30.29
CA ARG A 584 27.84 3.96 30.85
C ARG A 584 28.89 3.55 29.82
N GLY A 585 28.75 3.97 28.56
CA GLY A 585 29.65 3.58 27.48
C GLY A 585 29.58 2.10 27.13
N GLN A 586 28.53 1.41 27.56
CA GLN A 586 28.26 0.02 27.18
C GLN A 586 27.61 0.02 25.80
N LYS A 587 27.95 -0.97 24.96
CA LYS A 587 27.16 -1.21 23.76
C LYS A 587 25.74 -1.53 24.21
N VAL A 588 24.78 -0.72 23.76
CA VAL A 588 23.37 -1.08 23.85
C VAL A 588 23.22 -2.30 22.95
N ASP A 589 23.18 -3.50 23.54
CA ASP A 589 22.84 -4.71 22.79
C ASP A 589 21.51 -4.45 22.09
N GLU A 590 21.54 -4.41 20.76
CA GLU A 590 20.33 -4.49 19.97
C GLU A 590 19.75 -5.87 20.24
N THR A 591 18.81 -5.97 21.18
CA THR A 591 18.07 -7.21 21.37
C THR A 591 17.45 -7.63 20.04
N ASP A 592 17.70 -8.87 19.64
CA ASP A 592 17.25 -9.47 18.37
C ASP A 592 15.73 -9.67 18.28
N ASP A 593 14.96 -9.09 19.21
CA ASP A 593 13.50 -9.17 19.27
C ASP A 593 12.84 -7.90 18.69
N PRO A 594 12.28 -7.95 17.48
CA PRO A 594 11.81 -6.76 16.78
C PRO A 594 10.51 -6.17 17.35
N LYS A 595 9.82 -6.88 18.27
CA LYS A 595 8.68 -6.33 19.03
C LYS A 595 9.10 -5.11 19.87
N LYS A 596 10.33 -5.11 20.41
CA LYS A 596 10.88 -4.03 21.25
C LYS A 596 11.45 -2.85 20.43
N LYS A 597 11.89 -3.08 19.19
CA LYS A 597 12.47 -2.03 18.31
C LYS A 597 11.47 -0.95 17.83
N LYS A 598 10.15 -1.20 17.82
CA LYS A 598 9.13 -0.24 17.31
C LYS A 598 8.61 0.77 18.33
N LYS A 599 9.03 0.71 19.61
CA LYS A 599 8.51 1.53 20.71
C LYS A 599 9.50 2.59 21.22
N LYS A 600 10.22 3.31 20.34
CA LYS A 600 11.21 4.31 20.80
C LYS A 600 10.55 5.58 21.36
N ALA A 601 10.38 5.63 22.67
CA ALA A 601 10.58 6.88 23.42
C ALA A 601 12.03 7.35 23.20
N LYS A 602 12.29 8.66 23.08
CA LYS A 602 13.67 9.18 23.01
C LYS A 602 14.43 8.77 24.27
N SER A 603 15.54 8.04 24.12
CA SER A 603 16.48 7.76 25.19
C SER A 603 17.36 8.98 25.40
N GLU A 604 17.21 9.67 26.52
CA GLU A 604 18.25 10.59 27.00
C GLU A 604 19.35 9.73 27.65
N ALA A 605 20.61 9.99 27.28
CA ALA A 605 21.77 9.30 27.87
C ALA A 605 21.96 9.77 29.33
N VAL A 606 21.18 9.19 30.24
CA VAL A 606 21.19 9.48 31.68
C VAL A 606 21.64 8.22 32.40
N ARG A 607 22.70 8.33 33.20
CA ARG A 607 23.19 7.22 34.03
C ARG A 607 22.25 6.99 35.20
N LEU A 608 21.67 5.80 35.27
CA LEU A 608 20.83 5.31 36.37
C LEU A 608 21.71 4.62 37.42
N SER A 609 21.23 4.48 38.66
CA SER A 609 21.91 3.66 39.68
C SER A 609 21.70 2.16 39.39
N ASP A 610 22.62 1.31 39.86
CA ASP A 610 22.54 -0.15 39.65
C ASP A 610 21.25 -0.76 40.23
N ASP A 611 20.80 -0.24 41.37
CA ASP A 611 19.55 -0.65 42.00
C ASP A 611 18.33 -0.35 41.12
N VAL A 612 18.29 0.81 40.46
CA VAL A 612 17.18 1.22 39.56
C VAL A 612 17.20 0.42 38.27
N VAL A 613 18.38 0.11 37.74
CA VAL A 613 18.53 -0.76 36.56
C VAL A 613 17.97 -2.15 36.84
N THR A 614 18.32 -2.73 38.00
CA THR A 614 17.82 -4.03 38.45
C THR A 614 16.30 -3.99 38.63
N GLU A 615 15.78 -2.97 39.30
CA GLU A 615 14.34 -2.79 39.52
C GLU A 615 13.55 -2.68 38.19
N TYR A 616 14.05 -1.92 37.21
CA TYR A 616 13.41 -1.81 35.89
C TYR A 616 13.40 -3.13 35.13
N GLN A 617 14.48 -3.90 35.21
CA GLN A 617 14.56 -5.22 34.59
C GLN A 617 13.58 -6.21 35.23
N GLU A 618 13.45 -6.20 36.56
CA GLU A 618 12.46 -7.01 37.29
C GLU A 618 11.02 -6.64 36.92
N VAL A 619 10.72 -5.33 36.82
CA VAL A 619 9.40 -4.84 36.40
C VAL A 619 9.09 -5.28 34.97
N LEU A 620 10.03 -5.12 34.03
CA LEU A 620 9.85 -5.54 32.63
C LEU A 620 9.65 -7.05 32.51
N ALA A 621 10.34 -7.87 33.32
CA ALA A 621 10.18 -9.31 33.33
C ALA A 621 8.81 -9.78 33.84
N ARG A 622 8.10 -8.93 34.60
CA ARG A 622 6.78 -9.20 35.18
C ARG A 622 5.68 -8.33 34.56
N ILE A 623 5.95 -7.66 33.44
CA ILE A 623 5.07 -6.62 32.91
C ILE A 623 3.65 -7.15 32.62
N ASP A 624 3.55 -8.38 32.12
CA ASP A 624 2.28 -9.05 31.81
C ASP A 624 1.52 -9.52 33.07
N ASN A 625 2.16 -9.51 34.24
CA ASN A 625 1.55 -9.94 35.50
C ASN A 625 0.90 -8.78 36.27
N TYR A 626 1.14 -7.53 35.88
CA TYR A 626 0.58 -6.36 36.57
C TYR A 626 -0.86 -6.07 36.12
N ASP A 627 -1.72 -5.77 37.07
CA ASP A 627 -3.07 -5.29 36.78
C ASP A 627 -3.12 -3.78 36.51
N GLY A 628 -4.29 -3.26 36.14
CA GLY A 628 -4.47 -1.84 35.80
C GLY A 628 -4.03 -0.87 36.90
N PRO A 629 -4.51 -1.04 38.15
CA PRO A 629 -4.05 -0.27 39.30
C PRO A 629 -2.53 -0.33 39.50
N GLU A 630 -1.93 -1.51 39.45
CA GLU A 630 -0.47 -1.69 39.60
C GLU A 630 0.29 -0.99 38.48
N LEU A 631 -0.14 -1.11 37.22
CA LEU A 631 0.42 -0.37 36.09
C LEU A 631 0.30 1.14 36.30
N GLY A 632 -0.82 1.62 36.85
CA GLY A 632 -1.03 3.02 37.22
C GLY A 632 -0.08 3.49 38.30
N GLU A 633 0.20 2.66 39.30
CA GLU A 633 1.21 2.92 40.32
C GLU A 633 2.62 2.97 39.73
N LEU A 634 2.98 2.09 38.81
CA LEU A 634 4.27 2.13 38.10
C LEU A 634 4.42 3.42 37.29
N ILE A 635 3.37 3.84 36.57
CA ILE A 635 3.34 5.10 35.81
C ILE A 635 3.61 6.30 36.73
N LYS A 636 2.98 6.35 37.91
CA LYS A 636 3.18 7.40 38.91
C LYS A 636 4.55 7.34 39.56
N LYS A 637 4.94 6.16 40.06
CA LYS A 637 6.18 5.90 40.80
C LYS A 637 7.40 6.30 39.97
N TYR A 638 7.42 5.95 38.69
CA TYR A 638 8.52 6.25 37.80
C TYR A 638 8.31 7.51 36.95
N GLN A 639 7.21 8.24 37.16
CA GLN A 639 6.84 9.44 36.39
C GLN A 639 6.94 9.21 34.88
N LEU A 640 6.27 8.16 34.40
CA LEU A 640 6.30 7.76 32.99
C LEU A 640 5.41 8.72 32.17
N LYS A 641 6.04 9.53 31.32
CA LYS A 641 5.39 10.55 30.49
C LYS A 641 5.36 10.13 29.04
N ASN A 642 4.32 10.53 28.30
CA ASN A 642 4.27 10.33 26.86
C ASN A 642 5.40 11.12 26.19
N PRO A 643 6.30 10.45 25.43
CA PRO A 643 7.44 11.10 24.79
C PRO A 643 7.06 12.22 23.80
N ASP A 644 5.88 12.14 23.20
CA ASP A 644 5.42 13.09 22.18
C ASP A 644 4.82 14.36 22.79
N THR A 645 4.13 14.22 23.94
CA THR A 645 3.38 15.33 24.56
C THR A 645 4.05 15.90 25.81
N GLY A 646 4.89 15.10 26.48
CA GLY A 646 5.56 15.42 27.74
C GLY A 646 4.66 15.26 28.98
N GLU A 647 3.43 14.77 28.81
CA GLU A 647 2.43 14.65 29.87
C GLU A 647 2.31 13.21 30.39
N MET A 648 1.92 13.03 31.66
CA MET A 648 1.56 11.71 32.16
C MET A 648 0.18 11.31 31.63
N PRO A 649 -0.01 10.06 31.19
CA PRO A 649 -1.31 9.63 30.71
C PRO A 649 -2.27 9.43 31.90
N SER A 650 -3.57 9.33 31.63
CA SER A 650 -4.58 9.02 32.64
C SER A 650 -4.34 7.66 33.31
N GLU A 651 -5.03 7.42 34.43
CA GLU A 651 -5.06 6.08 35.04
C GLU A 651 -5.45 5.01 34.00
N PRO A 652 -4.83 3.82 34.06
CA PRO A 652 -5.25 2.69 33.25
C PRO A 652 -6.71 2.31 33.52
N VAL A 653 -7.51 2.25 32.45
CA VAL A 653 -8.89 1.78 32.49
C VAL A 653 -9.04 0.53 31.64
N GLN A 654 -9.89 -0.38 32.08
CA GLN A 654 -10.13 -1.63 31.36
C GLN A 654 -10.90 -1.35 30.07
N PHE A 655 -10.39 -1.82 28.94
CA PHE A 655 -11.00 -1.70 27.63
C PHE A 655 -11.28 -3.08 27.04
N ASN A 656 -12.56 -3.39 26.83
CA ASN A 656 -12.98 -4.67 26.29
C ASN A 656 -12.60 -4.77 24.80
N LEU A 657 -11.86 -5.82 24.45
CA LEU A 657 -11.40 -6.06 23.07
C LEU A 657 -12.46 -6.77 22.22
N MET A 658 -13.67 -7.02 22.70
CA MET A 658 -14.76 -7.60 21.91
C MET A 658 -15.68 -6.50 21.37
N PHE A 659 -16.09 -6.63 20.11
CA PHE A 659 -17.10 -5.74 19.54
C PHE A 659 -18.49 -6.07 20.09
N GLN A 660 -19.03 -5.19 20.91
CA GLN A 660 -20.36 -5.33 21.49
C GLN A 660 -21.45 -4.93 20.49
N THR A 661 -22.58 -5.64 20.53
CA THR A 661 -23.79 -5.33 19.76
C THR A 661 -25.04 -5.69 20.58
N SER A 662 -26.23 -5.38 20.04
CA SER A 662 -27.53 -5.76 20.62
C SER A 662 -28.27 -6.70 19.66
N ILE A 663 -28.72 -7.84 20.18
CA ILE A 663 -29.43 -8.88 19.45
C ILE A 663 -30.94 -8.66 19.63
N GLY A 664 -31.61 -8.32 18.52
CA GLY A 664 -33.04 -8.08 18.47
C GLY A 664 -33.45 -6.68 18.95
N PRO A 665 -34.43 -6.03 18.30
CA PRO A 665 -34.81 -4.65 18.63
C PRO A 665 -35.58 -4.52 19.96
N SER A 666 -36.27 -5.58 20.39
CA SER A 666 -37.17 -5.55 21.57
C SER A 666 -36.56 -6.18 22.82
N SER A 667 -35.62 -7.12 22.64
CA SER A 667 -35.00 -7.90 23.72
C SER A 667 -33.85 -7.17 24.43
N ASN A 668 -33.27 -6.15 23.79
CA ASN A 668 -32.03 -5.50 24.18
C ASN A 668 -30.95 -6.50 24.65
N MET A 669 -30.91 -7.68 24.02
CA MET A 669 -30.06 -8.78 24.46
C MET A 669 -28.63 -8.46 24.07
N ARG A 670 -27.77 -8.23 25.07
CA ARG A 670 -26.36 -7.92 24.83
C ARG A 670 -25.68 -9.10 24.14
N GLY A 671 -24.98 -8.81 23.05
CA GLY A 671 -24.19 -9.77 22.30
C GLY A 671 -22.85 -9.18 21.87
N TYR A 672 -22.05 -10.02 21.25
CA TYR A 672 -20.74 -9.67 20.72
C TYR A 672 -20.53 -10.30 19.36
N LEU A 673 -19.58 -9.74 18.60
CA LEU A 673 -18.90 -10.50 17.55
C LEU A 673 -17.87 -11.41 18.21
N ARG A 674 -17.84 -12.69 17.83
CA ARG A 674 -16.93 -13.68 18.43
C ARG A 674 -15.44 -13.29 18.29
N PRO A 675 -14.62 -13.43 19.35
CA PRO A 675 -13.17 -13.17 19.30
C PRO A 675 -12.34 -14.36 18.78
N GLU A 676 -12.95 -15.53 18.72
CA GLU A 676 -12.42 -16.83 18.25
C GLU A 676 -13.59 -17.67 17.68
N THR A 677 -13.31 -18.78 17.00
CA THR A 677 -14.31 -19.69 16.44
C THR A 677 -14.57 -20.94 17.29
N ALA A 678 -13.63 -21.30 18.19
CA ALA A 678 -13.68 -22.44 19.12
C ALA A 678 -15.00 -22.59 19.89
N GLN A 679 -15.55 -21.51 20.44
CA GLN A 679 -16.78 -21.54 21.26
C GLN A 679 -17.99 -22.18 20.53
N GLY A 680 -18.10 -21.99 19.22
CA GLY A 680 -19.16 -22.62 18.43
C GLY A 680 -19.03 -24.14 18.36
N GLN A 681 -17.80 -24.65 18.35
CA GLN A 681 -17.49 -26.07 18.33
C GLN A 681 -17.81 -26.71 19.69
N PHE A 682 -17.38 -26.10 20.81
CA PHE A 682 -17.69 -26.58 22.16
C PHE A 682 -19.18 -26.66 22.44
N LEU A 683 -19.95 -25.64 22.06
CA LEU A 683 -21.41 -25.63 22.28
C LEU A 683 -22.16 -26.67 21.42
N ASN A 684 -21.53 -27.17 20.35
CA ASN A 684 -22.06 -28.25 19.53
C ASN A 684 -21.43 -29.62 19.83
N PHE A 685 -20.56 -29.73 20.85
CA PHE A 685 -19.84 -30.96 21.20
C PHE A 685 -20.74 -32.19 21.28
N ALA A 686 -21.86 -32.13 22.01
CA ALA A 686 -22.75 -33.28 22.16
C ALA A 686 -23.33 -33.77 20.82
N LYS A 687 -23.61 -32.85 19.88
CA LYS A 687 -24.10 -33.20 18.54
C LYS A 687 -22.97 -33.76 17.66
N LEU A 688 -21.76 -33.21 17.77
CA LEU A 688 -20.59 -33.69 17.06
C LEU A 688 -20.20 -35.10 17.51
N LEU A 689 -20.18 -35.34 18.83
CA LEU A 689 -19.97 -36.66 19.40
C LEU A 689 -21.03 -37.66 18.94
N ALA A 690 -22.31 -37.26 18.91
CA ALA A 690 -23.39 -38.10 18.40
C ALA A 690 -23.24 -38.39 16.90
N PHE A 691 -22.85 -37.40 16.09
CA PHE A 691 -22.55 -37.57 14.67
C PHE A 691 -21.41 -38.56 14.45
N ASN A 692 -20.38 -38.49 15.31
CA ASN A 692 -19.27 -39.45 15.33
C ASN A 692 -19.60 -40.76 16.06
N GLN A 693 -20.89 -41.10 16.22
CA GLN A 693 -21.34 -42.36 16.83
C GLN A 693 -20.77 -42.63 18.23
N SER A 694 -20.53 -41.56 19.00
CA SER A 694 -19.91 -41.60 20.33
C SER A 694 -18.49 -42.17 20.36
N GLN A 695 -17.80 -42.24 19.22
CA GLN A 695 -16.41 -42.70 19.14
C GLN A 695 -15.42 -41.58 19.49
N MET A 696 -14.33 -41.98 20.14
CA MET A 696 -13.21 -41.12 20.55
C MET A 696 -11.88 -41.73 20.11
N PRO A 697 -10.83 -40.92 19.88
CA PRO A 697 -10.88 -39.46 19.77
C PRO A 697 -11.60 -39.01 18.49
N PHE A 698 -11.99 -37.73 18.44
CA PHE A 698 -12.47 -37.11 17.20
C PHE A 698 -12.10 -35.63 17.18
N ALA A 699 -12.10 -35.03 15.98
CA ALA A 699 -11.85 -33.61 15.82
C ALA A 699 -13.01 -32.89 15.14
N SER A 700 -13.26 -31.65 15.55
CA SER A 700 -14.02 -30.70 14.76
C SER A 700 -13.13 -29.60 14.23
N ALA A 701 -13.58 -28.96 13.15
CA ALA A 701 -12.89 -27.81 12.57
C ALA A 701 -13.88 -26.68 12.28
N SER A 702 -13.43 -25.43 12.36
CA SER A 702 -14.21 -24.27 11.98
C SER A 702 -13.33 -23.26 11.26
N ILE A 703 -13.79 -22.79 10.10
CA ILE A 703 -13.13 -21.74 9.33
C ILE A 703 -14.07 -20.55 9.24
N GLY A 704 -13.67 -19.41 9.80
CA GLY A 704 -14.52 -18.23 9.76
C GLY A 704 -13.87 -16.99 10.34
N LYS A 705 -14.60 -15.88 10.24
CA LYS A 705 -14.09 -14.59 10.73
C LYS A 705 -14.20 -14.51 12.25
N SER A 706 -13.21 -13.86 12.85
CA SER A 706 -13.14 -13.49 14.25
C SER A 706 -12.79 -12.01 14.36
N TYR A 707 -13.19 -11.40 15.48
CA TYR A 707 -13.19 -9.96 15.64
C TYR A 707 -12.54 -9.55 16.96
N ARG A 708 -11.55 -8.67 16.89
CA ARG A 708 -10.86 -8.12 18.07
C ARG A 708 -10.77 -6.61 17.93
N ASN A 709 -11.39 -5.87 18.82
CA ASN A 709 -11.40 -4.41 18.85
C ASN A 709 -10.06 -3.86 19.35
N GLU A 710 -9.01 -4.10 18.56
CA GLU A 710 -7.65 -3.70 18.87
C GLU A 710 -7.53 -2.19 19.10
N ILE A 711 -6.84 -1.81 20.19
CA ILE A 711 -6.67 -0.43 20.63
C ILE A 711 -5.88 0.37 19.59
N SER A 712 -4.75 -0.16 19.13
CA SER A 712 -3.89 0.48 18.13
C SER A 712 -3.40 -0.55 17.10
N PRO A 713 -4.20 -0.85 16.06
CA PRO A 713 -3.81 -1.78 15.02
C PRO A 713 -2.66 -1.17 14.20
N ARG A 714 -1.45 -1.73 14.35
CA ARG A 714 -0.22 -1.34 13.65
C ARG A 714 0.32 -2.56 12.88
N ALA A 715 1.14 -2.32 11.86
CA ALA A 715 1.84 -3.35 11.07
C ALA A 715 0.99 -4.16 10.06
N GLY A 716 0.12 -3.50 9.30
CA GLY A 716 -0.54 -4.12 8.14
C GLY A 716 -1.52 -5.22 8.55
N LEU A 717 -1.44 -6.38 7.88
CA LEU A 717 -2.31 -7.55 8.13
C LEU A 717 -1.97 -8.32 9.43
N LEU A 718 -0.88 -7.97 10.12
CA LEU A 718 -0.44 -8.71 11.31
C LEU A 718 -1.31 -8.46 12.55
N ARG A 719 -1.87 -7.25 12.66
CA ARG A 719 -2.73 -6.82 13.78
C ARG A 719 -3.95 -6.07 13.24
N VAL A 720 -5.03 -6.81 13.07
CA VAL A 720 -6.27 -6.36 12.43
C VAL A 720 -7.46 -6.60 13.34
N ARG A 721 -8.57 -5.90 13.07
CA ARG A 721 -9.79 -5.98 13.87
C ARG A 721 -10.77 -7.05 13.43
N GLU A 722 -10.63 -7.47 12.17
CA GLU A 722 -11.40 -8.55 11.55
C GLU A 722 -10.42 -9.42 10.77
N PHE A 723 -10.43 -10.73 11.02
CA PHE A 723 -9.54 -11.66 10.34
C PHE A 723 -10.15 -13.06 10.24
N LEU A 724 -9.71 -13.80 9.23
CA LEU A 724 -10.09 -15.18 9.02
C LEU A 724 -9.21 -16.10 9.88
N MET A 725 -9.85 -16.99 10.62
CA MET A 725 -9.20 -18.05 11.38
C MET A 725 -9.64 -19.41 10.85
N ALA A 726 -8.79 -20.41 11.02
CA ALA A 726 -9.14 -21.82 10.91
C ALA A 726 -8.73 -22.47 12.23
N GLU A 727 -9.66 -23.08 12.96
CA GLU A 727 -9.39 -23.67 14.27
C GLU A 727 -9.87 -25.12 14.29
N ILE A 728 -9.12 -25.96 14.97
CA ILE A 728 -9.41 -27.38 15.15
C ILE A 728 -9.58 -27.62 16.65
N GLU A 729 -10.65 -28.29 17.05
CA GLU A 729 -10.78 -28.83 18.41
C GLU A 729 -10.65 -30.35 18.34
N HIS A 730 -9.51 -30.89 18.76
CA HIS A 730 -9.29 -32.34 18.78
C HIS A 730 -9.56 -32.89 20.20
N PHE A 731 -10.68 -33.59 20.35
CA PHE A 731 -11.16 -34.13 21.61
C PHE A 731 -10.54 -35.49 21.90
N VAL A 732 -9.88 -35.63 23.06
CA VAL A 732 -9.15 -36.84 23.46
C VAL A 732 -9.55 -37.31 24.87
N ASP A 733 -9.38 -38.60 25.12
CA ASP A 733 -9.55 -39.16 26.47
C ASP A 733 -8.42 -38.65 27.40
N PRO A 734 -8.75 -37.97 28.52
CA PRO A 734 -7.76 -37.55 29.51
C PRO A 734 -6.95 -38.70 30.13
N GLN A 735 -7.51 -39.92 30.24
CA GLN A 735 -6.81 -41.08 30.83
C GLN A 735 -6.11 -41.95 29.78
N GLY A 736 -6.37 -41.74 28.49
CA GLY A 736 -5.74 -42.48 27.40
C GLY A 736 -4.28 -42.11 27.10
N GLY A 737 -3.69 -41.24 27.93
CA GLY A 737 -2.31 -40.74 27.74
C GLY A 737 -2.14 -39.81 26.53
N LYS A 738 -3.23 -39.28 25.97
CA LYS A 738 -3.22 -38.37 24.80
C LYS A 738 -2.35 -38.89 23.64
N LYS A 739 -2.48 -40.19 23.36
CA LYS A 739 -1.81 -40.86 22.23
C LYS A 739 -2.50 -40.54 20.92
N HIS A 740 -1.73 -40.52 19.83
CA HIS A 740 -2.28 -40.34 18.49
C HIS A 740 -1.94 -41.55 17.62
N SER A 741 -2.96 -42.23 17.09
CA SER A 741 -2.80 -43.48 16.32
C SER A 741 -1.83 -43.35 15.15
N ARG A 742 -1.77 -42.16 14.54
CA ARG A 742 -0.94 -41.83 13.38
C ARG A 742 0.37 -41.09 13.71
N PHE A 743 0.75 -40.97 15.00
CA PHE A 743 1.98 -40.25 15.37
C PHE A 743 3.23 -40.83 14.70
N HIS A 744 3.27 -42.15 14.53
CA HIS A 744 4.36 -42.85 13.86
C HIS A 744 4.60 -42.38 12.41
N GLU A 745 3.60 -41.82 11.72
CA GLU A 745 3.72 -41.31 10.35
C GLU A 745 4.55 -40.01 10.29
N VAL A 746 4.64 -39.28 11.39
CA VAL A 746 5.28 -37.95 11.47
C VAL A 746 6.42 -37.87 12.48
N ALA A 747 6.71 -38.96 13.20
CA ALA A 747 7.70 -38.99 14.28
C ALA A 747 9.11 -38.52 13.84
N ASP A 748 9.48 -38.77 12.59
CA ASP A 748 10.79 -38.40 12.01
C ASP A 748 10.85 -36.96 11.49
N VAL A 749 9.74 -36.21 11.50
CA VAL A 749 9.71 -34.81 11.03
C VAL A 749 10.53 -33.94 11.98
N GLU A 750 11.56 -33.29 11.43
CA GLU A 750 12.44 -32.38 12.18
C GLU A 750 11.83 -30.99 12.34
N LEU A 751 11.64 -30.57 13.59
CA LEU A 751 11.12 -29.26 13.96
C LEU A 751 12.20 -28.42 14.64
N VAL A 752 12.05 -27.09 14.59
CA VAL A 752 12.93 -26.13 15.26
C VAL A 752 12.19 -25.61 16.48
N PHE A 753 12.68 -25.92 17.68
CA PHE A 753 12.05 -25.58 18.95
C PHE A 753 12.80 -24.47 19.69
N LEU A 754 12.04 -23.58 20.32
CA LEU A 754 12.47 -22.67 21.36
C LEU A 754 11.71 -23.02 22.65
N ASP A 755 12.38 -23.74 23.55
CA ASP A 755 11.79 -24.24 24.79
C ASP A 755 11.65 -23.16 25.86
N ARG A 756 10.82 -23.44 26.87
CA ARG A 756 10.55 -22.53 27.98
C ARG A 756 11.80 -22.20 28.80
N ASP A 757 12.63 -23.19 29.12
CA ASP A 757 13.79 -23.00 30.00
C ASP A 757 14.84 -22.09 29.35
N THR A 758 15.05 -22.25 28.03
CA THR A 758 15.91 -21.36 27.24
C THR A 758 15.39 -19.92 27.28
N GLN A 759 14.08 -19.70 27.13
CA GLN A 759 13.46 -18.36 27.23
C GLN A 759 13.62 -17.75 28.63
N LEU A 760 13.36 -18.53 29.69
CA LEU A 760 13.53 -18.08 31.08
C LEU A 760 14.99 -17.70 31.42
N SER A 761 15.95 -18.30 30.73
CA SER A 761 17.37 -17.92 30.84
C SER A 761 17.75 -16.64 30.07
N GLY A 762 16.78 -16.00 29.40
CA GLY A 762 16.99 -14.80 28.58
C GLY A 762 17.62 -15.08 27.22
N LYS A 763 17.64 -16.34 26.78
CA LYS A 763 18.23 -16.77 25.50
C LYS A 763 17.16 -17.07 24.46
N THR A 764 17.57 -17.03 23.20
CA THR A 764 16.70 -17.29 22.03
C THR A 764 17.25 -18.40 21.13
N GLU A 765 18.21 -19.17 21.64
CA GLU A 765 18.82 -20.30 20.93
C GLU A 765 17.76 -21.37 20.63
N THR A 766 17.75 -21.88 19.40
CA THR A 766 16.79 -22.90 18.97
C THR A 766 17.46 -24.26 18.84
N ARG A 767 16.68 -25.32 19.01
CA ARG A 767 17.13 -26.70 18.84
C ARG A 767 16.34 -27.36 17.72
N LYS A 768 17.05 -27.94 16.74
CA LYS A 768 16.44 -28.76 15.71
C LYS A 768 16.40 -30.22 16.18
N MET A 769 15.22 -30.84 16.22
CA MET A 769 15.08 -32.26 16.56
C MET A 769 13.83 -32.87 15.93
N ALA A 770 13.84 -34.19 15.73
CA ALA A 770 12.66 -34.94 15.32
C ALA A 770 11.56 -34.87 16.39
N VAL A 771 10.31 -34.70 15.99
CA VAL A 771 9.18 -34.58 16.92
C VAL A 771 9.00 -35.82 17.81
N GLY A 772 9.32 -37.01 17.29
CA GLY A 772 9.34 -38.25 18.08
C GLY A 772 10.29 -38.17 19.26
N ARG A 773 11.51 -37.63 19.04
CA ARG A 773 12.48 -37.41 20.12
C ARG A 773 12.04 -36.34 21.11
N ALA A 774 11.38 -35.29 20.64
CA ALA A 774 10.84 -34.23 21.51
C ALA A 774 9.75 -34.75 22.46
N VAL A 775 8.89 -35.67 21.97
CA VAL A 775 7.88 -36.34 22.80
C VAL A 775 8.53 -37.35 23.74
N GLU A 776 9.47 -38.18 23.26
CA GLU A 776 10.20 -39.13 24.10
C GLU A 776 10.97 -38.46 25.26
N SER A 777 11.53 -37.27 25.02
CA SER A 777 12.27 -36.52 26.05
C SER A 777 11.36 -35.73 27.00
N GLY A 778 10.04 -35.70 26.77
CA GLY A 778 9.08 -34.89 27.51
C GLY A 778 9.19 -33.38 27.25
N LEU A 779 9.84 -32.98 26.14
CA LEU A 779 9.85 -31.56 25.73
C LEU A 779 8.48 -31.16 25.21
N VAL A 780 7.87 -32.02 24.39
CA VAL A 780 6.47 -31.92 23.97
C VAL A 780 5.67 -32.93 24.81
N ASP A 781 4.61 -32.46 25.47
CA ASP A 781 3.93 -33.22 26.54
C ASP A 781 3.36 -34.58 26.09
N ASN A 782 2.86 -34.69 24.86
CA ASN A 782 2.19 -35.90 24.38
C ASN A 782 2.24 -36.07 22.84
N GLU A 783 1.90 -37.28 22.38
CA GLU A 783 1.92 -37.65 20.96
C GLU A 783 0.90 -36.86 20.13
N THR A 784 -0.29 -36.57 20.66
CA THR A 784 -1.31 -35.78 19.93
C THR A 784 -0.84 -34.36 19.68
N LEU A 785 -0.25 -33.70 20.70
CA LEU A 785 0.34 -32.37 20.53
C LEU A 785 1.48 -32.42 19.51
N GLY A 786 2.40 -33.38 19.64
CA GLY A 786 3.49 -33.58 18.68
C GLY A 786 3.00 -33.84 17.24
N TYR A 787 1.93 -34.62 17.08
CA TYR A 787 1.31 -34.89 15.78
C TYR A 787 0.88 -33.59 15.09
N PHE A 788 0.13 -32.74 15.81
CA PHE A 788 -0.33 -31.48 15.25
C PHE A 788 0.81 -30.50 14.97
N LEU A 789 1.85 -30.43 15.81
CA LEU A 789 3.04 -29.60 15.52
C LEU A 789 3.70 -30.02 14.19
N ALA A 790 3.86 -31.33 13.97
CA ALA A 790 4.41 -31.83 12.71
C ALA A 790 3.48 -31.58 11.52
N ARG A 791 2.15 -31.78 11.67
CA ARG A 791 1.18 -31.47 10.61
C ARG A 791 1.13 -29.98 10.27
N ILE A 792 1.25 -29.09 11.26
CA ILE A 792 1.38 -27.63 11.07
C ILE A 792 2.64 -27.31 10.25
N HIS A 793 3.78 -27.90 10.62
CA HIS A 793 5.03 -27.74 9.87
C HIS A 793 4.89 -28.16 8.40
N LEU A 794 4.35 -29.36 8.15
CA LEU A 794 4.14 -29.87 6.80
C LEU A 794 3.16 -29.00 5.99
N PHE A 795 2.11 -28.48 6.63
CA PHE A 795 1.18 -27.56 5.98
C PHE A 795 1.87 -26.25 5.56
N LEU A 796 2.60 -25.62 6.48
CA LEU A 796 3.32 -24.36 6.23
C LEU A 796 4.38 -24.55 5.14
N GLN A 797 5.11 -25.68 5.15
CA GLN A 797 6.03 -26.06 4.08
C GLN A 797 5.30 -26.15 2.72
N ARG A 798 4.16 -26.84 2.68
CA ARG A 798 3.40 -27.09 1.45
C ARG A 798 2.81 -25.84 0.81
N ILE A 799 2.40 -24.85 1.61
CA ILE A 799 1.94 -23.54 1.09
C ILE A 799 3.10 -22.65 0.64
N GLY A 800 4.35 -22.99 0.96
CA GLY A 800 5.56 -22.28 0.51
C GLY A 800 6.22 -21.40 1.56
N VAL A 801 6.02 -21.66 2.85
CA VAL A 801 6.78 -20.98 3.91
C VAL A 801 8.23 -21.45 3.88
N ASP A 802 9.16 -20.49 3.88
CA ASP A 802 10.59 -20.75 4.09
C ASP A 802 10.84 -21.29 5.52
N LEU A 803 11.18 -22.57 5.62
CA LEU A 803 11.40 -23.27 6.89
C LEU A 803 12.60 -22.75 7.68
N SER A 804 13.54 -22.04 7.05
CA SER A 804 14.64 -21.37 7.77
C SER A 804 14.16 -20.16 8.58
N LYS A 805 12.95 -19.69 8.30
CA LYS A 805 12.28 -18.54 8.93
C LYS A 805 11.09 -18.97 9.78
N MET A 806 11.09 -20.22 10.26
CA MET A 806 10.03 -20.80 11.08
C MET A 806 10.60 -21.43 12.35
N ARG A 807 9.90 -21.29 13.47
CA ARG A 807 10.19 -22.02 14.71
C ARG A 807 8.91 -22.30 15.48
N PHE A 808 8.97 -23.25 16.42
CA PHE A 808 7.94 -23.47 17.43
C PHE A 808 8.43 -22.93 18.77
N ARG A 809 7.72 -21.97 19.34
CA ARG A 809 8.05 -21.36 20.64
C ARG A 809 7.08 -21.87 21.70
N GLN A 810 7.60 -22.42 22.79
CA GLN A 810 6.78 -22.85 23.92
C GLN A 810 6.35 -21.65 24.77
N HIS A 811 5.11 -21.64 25.25
CA HIS A 811 4.65 -20.60 26.20
C HIS A 811 5.32 -20.74 27.57
N MET A 812 5.59 -19.59 28.21
CA MET A 812 6.03 -19.53 29.61
C MET A 812 4.84 -19.68 30.58
N GLN A 813 5.09 -20.09 31.82
CA GLN A 813 4.01 -20.34 32.80
C GLN A 813 3.09 -19.13 33.06
N ASN A 814 3.63 -17.92 32.97
CA ASN A 814 2.89 -16.66 33.11
C ASN A 814 2.14 -16.25 31.84
N GLU A 815 2.51 -16.78 30.68
CA GLU A 815 1.84 -16.55 29.38
C GLU A 815 0.74 -17.59 29.11
N MET A 816 0.84 -18.78 29.71
CA MET A 816 -0.15 -19.83 29.52
C MET A 816 -1.52 -19.33 29.97
N ALA A 817 -2.53 -19.55 29.11
CA ALA A 817 -3.91 -19.42 29.55
C ALA A 817 -4.11 -20.30 30.79
N HIS A 818 -4.91 -19.84 31.76
CA HIS A 818 -5.08 -20.49 33.07
C HIS A 818 -5.62 -21.93 33.02
N TYR A 819 -5.96 -22.43 31.83
CA TYR A 819 -6.46 -23.77 31.55
C TYR A 819 -5.52 -24.64 30.69
N ALA A 820 -4.43 -24.09 30.14
CA ALA A 820 -3.55 -24.80 29.23
C ALA A 820 -2.47 -25.61 29.97
N CYS A 821 -2.28 -26.88 29.60
CA CYS A 821 -1.23 -27.75 30.16
C CYS A 821 0.13 -27.53 29.46
N ASP A 822 0.11 -27.39 28.15
CA ASP A 822 1.25 -27.06 27.29
C ASP A 822 0.75 -26.25 26.09
N CYS A 823 1.58 -25.37 25.54
CA CYS A 823 1.22 -24.54 24.39
C CYS A 823 2.45 -24.16 23.58
N TRP A 824 2.34 -24.32 22.26
CA TRP A 824 3.40 -24.06 21.29
C TRP A 824 2.89 -23.18 20.15
N ASP A 825 3.59 -22.08 19.90
CA ASP A 825 3.31 -21.18 18.79
C ASP A 825 4.23 -21.48 17.60
N ALA A 826 3.66 -21.74 16.43
CA ALA A 826 4.40 -21.65 15.18
C ALA A 826 4.62 -20.17 14.82
N GLU A 827 5.86 -19.71 14.99
CA GLU A 827 6.27 -18.34 14.69
C GLU A 827 6.98 -18.26 13.34
N LEU A 828 6.62 -17.26 12.54
CA LEU A 828 7.27 -16.96 11.26
C LEU A 828 8.03 -15.64 11.36
N LEU A 829 9.27 -15.62 10.85
CA LEU A 829 10.14 -14.44 10.87
C LEU A 829 9.78 -13.49 9.72
N THR A 830 9.26 -12.33 10.08
CA THR A 830 8.89 -11.25 9.15
C THR A 830 9.77 -10.02 9.34
N THR A 831 9.58 -8.99 8.52
CA THR A 831 10.14 -7.63 8.75
C THR A 831 9.68 -6.98 10.06
N SER A 832 8.62 -7.51 10.69
CA SER A 832 8.18 -7.09 12.02
C SER A 832 8.69 -8.01 13.14
N GLY A 833 9.58 -8.95 12.82
CA GLY A 833 10.11 -9.96 13.73
C GLY A 833 9.36 -11.28 13.70
N TRP A 834 9.59 -12.08 14.74
CA TRP A 834 8.89 -13.35 14.95
C TRP A 834 7.42 -13.08 15.27
N VAL A 835 6.54 -13.62 14.42
CA VAL A 835 5.09 -13.45 14.52
C VAL A 835 4.45 -14.82 14.67
N GLU A 836 3.71 -14.99 15.76
CA GLU A 836 2.83 -16.14 15.99
C GLU A 836 1.75 -16.20 14.90
N CYS A 837 1.76 -17.29 14.13
CA CYS A 837 0.86 -17.52 13.01
C CYS A 837 -0.09 -18.70 13.25
N VAL A 838 0.33 -19.67 14.07
CA VAL A 838 -0.49 -20.79 14.53
C VAL A 838 -0.21 -21.02 16.00
N GLY A 839 -1.22 -20.97 16.85
CA GLY A 839 -1.13 -21.46 18.23
C GLY A 839 -1.53 -22.93 18.29
N CYS A 840 -0.84 -23.74 19.09
CA CYS A 840 -1.18 -25.15 19.31
C CYS A 840 -1.20 -25.42 20.81
N ALA A 841 -2.39 -25.41 21.41
CA ALA A 841 -2.60 -25.45 22.85
C ALA A 841 -3.24 -26.75 23.32
N ASP A 842 -2.84 -27.26 24.48
CA ASP A 842 -3.55 -28.31 25.20
C ASP A 842 -4.45 -27.67 26.27
N ARG A 843 -5.73 -27.47 25.95
CA ARG A 843 -6.68 -26.71 26.79
C ARG A 843 -7.31 -27.53 27.92
N SER A 844 -6.86 -28.78 28.10
CA SER A 844 -7.50 -29.74 29.01
C SER A 844 -9.03 -29.80 28.79
N ALA A 845 -9.81 -29.94 29.86
CA ALA A 845 -11.27 -30.06 29.81
C ALA A 845 -12.01 -28.74 30.14
N TYR A 846 -11.31 -27.61 30.16
CA TYR A 846 -11.82 -26.35 30.71
C TYR A 846 -13.12 -25.89 30.04
N ASP A 847 -13.12 -25.73 28.73
CA ASP A 847 -14.23 -25.15 27.97
C ASP A 847 -15.54 -25.94 28.12
N LEU A 848 -15.46 -27.27 27.97
CA LEU A 848 -16.62 -28.14 28.16
C LEU A 848 -17.11 -28.10 29.62
N SER A 849 -16.19 -28.05 30.60
CA SER A 849 -16.53 -28.03 32.01
C SER A 849 -17.26 -26.75 32.43
N VAL A 850 -16.80 -25.57 31.96
CA VAL A 850 -17.45 -24.30 32.32
C VAL A 850 -18.85 -24.16 31.70
N HIS A 851 -19.01 -24.61 30.46
CA HIS A 851 -20.31 -24.60 29.77
C HIS A 851 -21.27 -25.63 30.35
N ALA A 852 -20.81 -26.85 30.66
CA ALA A 852 -21.62 -27.87 31.32
C ALA A 852 -22.10 -27.38 32.69
N LYS A 853 -21.21 -26.78 33.49
CA LYS A 853 -21.55 -26.23 34.81
C LYS A 853 -22.58 -25.10 34.73
N LYS A 854 -22.49 -24.23 33.71
CA LYS A 854 -23.42 -23.10 33.53
C LYS A 854 -24.79 -23.54 33.03
N THR A 855 -24.84 -24.48 32.09
CA THR A 855 -26.06 -24.84 31.34
C THR A 855 -26.77 -26.07 31.89
N GLY A 856 -26.06 -26.92 32.64
CA GLY A 856 -26.52 -28.26 33.02
C GLY A 856 -26.55 -29.25 31.86
N ALA A 857 -26.08 -28.87 30.66
CA ALA A 857 -26.03 -29.76 29.51
C ALA A 857 -24.91 -30.80 29.69
N PRO A 858 -25.15 -32.08 29.34
CA PRO A 858 -24.14 -33.13 29.45
C PRO A 858 -23.11 -33.01 28.32
N LEU A 859 -21.99 -32.34 28.59
CA LEU A 859 -20.84 -32.23 27.68
C LEU A 859 -19.76 -33.25 28.06
N VAL A 860 -20.14 -34.52 28.09
CA VAL A 860 -19.33 -35.65 28.55
C VAL A 860 -19.39 -36.79 27.54
N VAL A 861 -18.37 -37.65 27.56
CA VAL A 861 -18.33 -38.92 26.83
C VAL A 861 -18.77 -40.02 27.76
N ARG A 862 -19.56 -40.97 27.25
CA ARG A 862 -19.94 -42.21 27.92
C ARG A 862 -19.42 -43.38 27.11
N GLU A 863 -18.46 -44.10 27.67
CA GLU A 863 -17.81 -45.23 27.02
C GLU A 863 -18.10 -46.51 27.79
N ARG A 864 -18.40 -47.60 27.08
CA ARG A 864 -18.57 -48.91 27.70
C ARG A 864 -17.20 -49.45 28.09
N LEU A 865 -17.06 -49.88 29.34
CA LEU A 865 -15.84 -50.56 29.81
C LEU A 865 -15.82 -51.99 29.29
N ASP A 866 -14.67 -52.43 28.78
CA ASP A 866 -14.44 -53.82 28.36
C ASP A 866 -14.60 -54.78 29.55
N GLU A 867 -14.02 -54.39 30.69
CA GLU A 867 -14.16 -55.09 31.97
C GLU A 867 -14.97 -54.21 32.95
N PRO A 868 -16.12 -54.69 33.46
CA PRO A 868 -16.92 -53.93 34.41
C PRO A 868 -16.14 -53.60 35.68
N LEU A 869 -16.07 -52.31 36.03
CA LEU A 869 -15.42 -51.84 37.24
C LEU A 869 -16.29 -52.15 38.44
N THR A 870 -15.76 -52.95 39.36
CA THR A 870 -16.42 -53.28 40.62
C THR A 870 -15.97 -52.30 41.69
N ILE A 871 -16.82 -51.33 42.01
CA ILE A 871 -16.51 -50.30 43.01
C ILE A 871 -17.11 -50.72 44.34
N GLU A 872 -16.25 -50.82 45.35
CA GLU A 872 -16.60 -51.15 46.73
C GLU A 872 -16.40 -49.90 47.59
N GLU A 873 -17.49 -49.27 48.02
CA GLU A 873 -17.43 -48.03 48.79
C GLU A 873 -18.51 -47.90 49.87
N TRP A 874 -18.21 -47.09 50.88
CA TRP A 874 -19.18 -46.66 51.89
C TRP A 874 -19.99 -45.48 51.35
N GLU A 875 -21.27 -45.74 51.06
CA GLU A 875 -22.23 -44.77 50.55
C GLU A 875 -23.04 -44.17 51.70
N VAL A 876 -23.30 -42.86 51.60
CA VAL A 876 -24.08 -42.13 52.61
C VAL A 876 -25.50 -41.92 52.07
N ASP A 877 -26.48 -42.54 52.72
CA ASP A 877 -27.89 -42.30 52.45
C ASP A 877 -28.47 -41.31 53.47
N ILE A 878 -29.05 -40.23 52.97
CA ILE A 878 -29.66 -39.17 53.79
C ILE A 878 -31.18 -39.25 53.67
N ASP A 879 -31.89 -39.46 54.78
CA ASP A 879 -33.35 -39.34 54.81
C ASP A 879 -33.74 -37.85 54.86
N LYS A 880 -33.94 -37.25 53.68
CA LYS A 880 -34.26 -35.82 53.54
C LYS A 880 -35.49 -35.38 54.34
N LYS A 881 -36.44 -36.28 54.65
CA LYS A 881 -37.64 -35.95 55.43
C LYS A 881 -37.33 -35.70 56.91
N LYS A 882 -36.26 -36.31 57.44
CA LYS A 882 -35.81 -36.16 58.82
C LYS A 882 -34.62 -35.22 58.95
N PHE A 883 -33.69 -35.31 57.98
CA PHE A 883 -32.46 -34.52 57.93
C PHE A 883 -32.73 -33.02 57.75
N GLY A 884 -33.67 -32.64 56.86
CA GLY A 884 -34.03 -31.24 56.63
C GLY A 884 -34.58 -30.55 57.89
N PRO A 885 -35.60 -31.13 58.58
CA PRO A 885 -36.10 -30.58 59.84
C PRO A 885 -35.07 -30.56 60.98
N GLN A 886 -34.13 -31.52 61.02
CA GLN A 886 -33.09 -31.61 62.04
C GLN A 886 -32.09 -30.45 61.98
N PHE A 887 -31.62 -30.08 60.79
CA PHE A 887 -30.56 -29.08 60.61
C PHE A 887 -31.05 -27.74 60.04
N LYS A 888 -32.30 -27.65 59.58
CA LYS A 888 -32.97 -26.42 59.11
C LYS A 888 -32.09 -25.63 58.11
N LYS A 889 -31.65 -24.43 58.48
CA LYS A 889 -30.83 -23.53 57.65
C LYS A 889 -29.42 -24.08 57.39
N ASP A 890 -28.93 -24.96 58.26
CA ASP A 890 -27.58 -25.54 58.19
C ASP A 890 -27.58 -26.89 57.46
N ALA A 891 -28.75 -27.43 57.08
CA ALA A 891 -28.88 -28.75 56.44
C ALA A 891 -28.02 -28.90 55.19
N LYS A 892 -27.93 -27.86 54.35
CA LYS A 892 -27.11 -27.90 53.13
C LYS A 892 -25.60 -27.98 53.45
N ALA A 893 -25.12 -27.20 54.42
CA ALA A 893 -23.72 -27.21 54.83
C ALA A 893 -23.32 -28.56 55.46
N VAL A 894 -24.22 -29.16 56.25
CA VAL A 894 -24.01 -30.48 56.86
C VAL A 894 -24.06 -31.59 55.79
N GLU A 895 -24.96 -31.51 54.81
CA GLU A 895 -25.02 -32.44 53.66
C GLU A 895 -23.72 -32.39 52.85
N GLU A 896 -23.22 -31.19 52.53
CA GLU A 896 -21.96 -30.99 51.81
C GLU A 896 -20.74 -31.52 52.58
N ALA A 897 -20.63 -31.22 53.88
CA ALA A 897 -19.54 -31.73 54.71
C ALA A 897 -19.58 -33.26 54.86
N LEU A 898 -20.77 -33.84 54.97
CA LEU A 898 -20.97 -35.28 55.09
C LEU A 898 -20.60 -36.00 53.79
N GLN A 899 -20.98 -35.45 52.63
CA GLN A 899 -20.60 -35.97 51.33
C GLN A 899 -19.10 -35.83 51.04
N ALA A 900 -18.43 -34.81 51.61
CA ALA A 900 -16.99 -34.60 51.45
C ALA A 900 -16.10 -35.55 52.26
N THR A 901 -16.67 -36.40 53.11
CA THR A 901 -15.89 -37.35 53.94
C THR A 901 -15.20 -38.45 53.12
N THR A 902 -14.00 -38.85 53.53
CA THR A 902 -13.22 -39.92 52.87
C THR A 902 -13.79 -41.31 53.18
N GLN A 903 -13.41 -42.32 52.40
CA GLN A 903 -13.86 -43.71 52.64
C GLN A 903 -13.46 -44.25 54.02
N GLU A 904 -12.28 -43.88 54.53
CA GLU A 904 -11.85 -44.25 55.87
C GLU A 904 -12.69 -43.55 56.96
N GLN A 905 -12.98 -42.26 56.76
CA GLN A 905 -13.88 -41.52 57.66
C GLN A 905 -15.28 -42.13 57.64
N ARG A 906 -15.84 -42.41 56.46
CA ARG A 906 -17.17 -43.04 56.32
C ARG A 906 -17.23 -44.42 56.96
N LYS A 907 -16.19 -45.24 56.83
CA LYS A 907 -16.08 -46.54 57.54
C LYS A 907 -16.07 -46.36 59.06
N GLY A 908 -15.31 -45.38 59.57
CA GLY A 908 -15.29 -45.02 60.98
C GLY A 908 -16.64 -44.50 61.48
N MET A 909 -17.27 -43.60 60.73
CA MET A 909 -18.60 -43.04 61.02
C MET A 909 -19.71 -44.10 60.96
N ALA A 910 -19.65 -45.04 60.01
CA ALA A 910 -20.57 -46.17 59.92
C ALA A 910 -20.53 -47.04 61.19
N SER A 911 -19.31 -47.33 61.67
CA SER A 911 -19.10 -48.08 62.91
C SER A 911 -19.63 -47.32 64.14
N GLN A 912 -19.43 -46.01 64.19
CA GLN A 912 -19.93 -45.15 65.29
C GLN A 912 -21.47 -45.00 65.26
N LEU A 913 -22.07 -44.88 64.07
CA LEU A 913 -23.52 -44.82 63.90
C LEU A 913 -24.20 -46.15 64.27
N GLN A 914 -23.57 -47.31 63.99
CA GLN A 914 -24.08 -48.62 64.42
C GLN A 914 -23.90 -48.87 65.93
N GLY A 915 -22.81 -48.39 66.53
CA GLY A 915 -22.52 -48.63 67.95
C GLY A 915 -23.20 -47.64 68.91
N ALA A 916 -23.00 -46.33 68.69
CA ALA A 916 -23.44 -45.25 69.59
C ALA A 916 -24.70 -44.52 69.10
N GLY A 917 -25.20 -44.83 67.90
CA GLY A 917 -26.40 -44.21 67.32
C GLY A 917 -26.21 -42.77 66.84
N LYS A 918 -25.02 -42.17 67.06
CA LYS A 918 -24.67 -40.80 66.69
C LYS A 918 -23.19 -40.66 66.32
N VAL A 919 -22.86 -39.68 65.47
CA VAL A 919 -21.50 -39.31 65.08
C VAL A 919 -21.38 -37.79 65.00
N THR A 920 -20.29 -37.24 65.53
CA THR A 920 -20.02 -35.79 65.46
C THR A 920 -19.18 -35.49 64.23
N LEU A 921 -19.70 -34.65 63.33
CA LEU A 921 -19.02 -34.19 62.12
C LEU A 921 -18.57 -32.74 62.29
N GLU A 922 -17.36 -32.42 61.87
CA GLU A 922 -16.89 -31.03 61.82
C GLU A 922 -17.41 -30.35 60.55
N VAL A 923 -18.16 -29.26 60.70
CA VAL A 923 -18.81 -28.53 59.60
C VAL A 923 -18.40 -27.06 59.67
N PRO A 924 -17.55 -26.59 58.75
CA PRO A 924 -17.15 -25.18 58.69
C PRO A 924 -18.38 -24.27 58.46
N GLY A 925 -18.55 -23.24 59.29
CA GLY A 925 -19.60 -22.22 59.13
C GLY A 925 -20.90 -22.44 59.91
N VAL A 926 -21.00 -23.51 60.72
CA VAL A 926 -22.09 -23.74 61.67
C VAL A 926 -21.65 -23.30 63.08
N ALA A 927 -22.58 -22.86 63.93
CA ALA A 927 -22.33 -22.08 65.17
C ALA A 927 -21.15 -22.55 66.06
N ASP A 928 -20.97 -23.86 66.27
CA ASP A 928 -19.88 -24.43 67.10
C ASP A 928 -18.87 -25.26 66.28
N GLY A 929 -18.92 -25.21 64.94
CA GLY A 929 -18.05 -25.95 64.03
C GLY A 929 -18.22 -27.49 64.06
N LYS A 930 -19.10 -28.01 64.91
CA LYS A 930 -19.38 -29.45 65.08
C LYS A 930 -20.87 -29.72 65.14
N VAL A 931 -21.31 -30.81 64.51
CA VAL A 931 -22.71 -31.19 64.40
C VAL A 931 -22.88 -32.68 64.67
N ASP A 932 -23.80 -33.04 65.57
CA ASP A 932 -24.16 -34.44 65.84
C ASP A 932 -25.17 -34.95 64.81
N ILE A 933 -24.78 -35.98 64.08
CA ILE A 933 -25.58 -36.71 63.09
C ILE A 933 -26.03 -38.03 63.72
N ASN A 934 -27.32 -38.34 63.62
CA ASN A 934 -27.89 -39.55 64.21
C ASN A 934 -28.24 -40.60 63.15
N SER A 935 -28.31 -41.86 63.58
CA SER A 935 -28.62 -43.01 62.73
C SER A 935 -30.05 -43.00 62.15
N GLU A 936 -30.92 -42.11 62.64
CA GLU A 936 -32.28 -41.95 62.13
C GLU A 936 -32.36 -41.09 60.85
N SER A 937 -31.43 -40.15 60.65
CA SER A 937 -31.41 -39.24 59.51
C SER A 937 -30.34 -39.58 58.46
N VAL A 938 -29.29 -40.32 58.85
CA VAL A 938 -28.19 -40.73 57.97
C VAL A 938 -27.85 -42.19 58.18
N LYS A 939 -27.73 -42.94 57.09
CA LYS A 939 -27.17 -44.30 57.06
C LYS A 939 -25.90 -44.31 56.23
N ILE A 940 -24.89 -45.03 56.68
CA ILE A 940 -23.66 -45.24 55.92
C ILE A 940 -23.51 -46.74 55.71
N GLU A 941 -23.64 -47.18 54.45
CA GLU A 941 -23.66 -48.60 54.09
C GLU A 941 -22.52 -48.93 53.13
N PHE A 942 -21.88 -50.08 53.33
CA PHE A 942 -20.92 -50.60 52.37
C PHE A 942 -21.67 -51.22 51.19
N ARG A 943 -21.49 -50.64 50.00
CA ARG A 943 -22.15 -51.09 48.78
C ARG A 943 -21.13 -51.46 47.70
N LYS A 944 -21.49 -52.51 46.98
CA LYS A 944 -20.76 -53.00 45.82
C LYS A 944 -21.57 -52.66 44.57
N ARG A 945 -21.08 -51.74 43.75
CA ARG A 945 -21.70 -51.42 42.46
C ARG A 945 -20.81 -51.83 41.30
N VAL A 946 -21.43 -52.30 40.24
CA VAL A 946 -20.75 -52.66 39.00
C VAL A 946 -21.02 -51.55 37.99
N GLU A 947 -19.97 -50.80 37.64
CA GLU A 947 -20.02 -49.78 36.59
C GLU A 947 -19.57 -50.41 35.27
N ASN A 948 -20.48 -50.46 34.30
CA ASN A 948 -20.22 -50.95 32.94
C ASN A 948 -19.85 -49.82 31.97
N THR A 949 -19.96 -48.57 32.42
CA THR A 949 -19.77 -47.38 31.58
C THR A 949 -18.94 -46.37 32.37
N ARG A 950 -17.89 -45.86 31.75
CA ARG A 950 -17.10 -44.73 32.26
C ARG A 950 -17.63 -43.45 31.64
N GLU A 951 -17.82 -42.43 32.49
CA GLU A 951 -18.18 -41.08 32.06
C GLU A 951 -17.01 -40.13 32.31
N TYR A 952 -16.64 -39.30 31.33
CA TYR A 952 -15.57 -38.31 31.49
C TYR A 952 -15.77 -37.09 30.58
N THR A 953 -15.18 -35.96 30.97
CA THR A 953 -15.06 -34.77 30.11
C THR A 953 -13.77 -34.88 29.30
N PRO A 954 -13.81 -34.85 27.96
CA PRO A 954 -12.61 -34.99 27.15
C PRO A 954 -11.68 -33.78 27.28
N ASN A 955 -10.38 -34.03 27.13
CA ASN A 955 -9.40 -32.96 26.95
C ASN A 955 -9.41 -32.49 25.49
N VAL A 956 -8.92 -31.28 25.23
CA VAL A 956 -8.90 -30.67 23.90
C VAL A 956 -7.51 -30.20 23.52
N ILE A 957 -7.02 -30.64 22.35
CA ILE A 957 -5.86 -30.04 21.67
C ILE A 957 -6.39 -29.10 20.59
N GLU A 958 -5.95 -27.85 20.64
CA GLU A 958 -6.39 -26.78 19.73
C GLU A 958 -5.25 -26.23 18.88
N PRO A 959 -5.18 -26.64 17.61
CA PRO A 959 -4.49 -25.89 16.56
C PRO A 959 -5.33 -24.70 16.05
N SER A 960 -4.91 -23.46 16.33
CA SER A 960 -5.57 -22.22 15.90
C SER A 960 -4.71 -21.43 14.90
N PHE A 961 -5.20 -21.30 13.65
CA PHE A 961 -4.47 -20.72 12.53
C PHE A 961 -4.95 -19.30 12.20
N GLY A 962 -4.07 -18.31 12.34
CA GLY A 962 -4.31 -16.94 11.90
C GLY A 962 -4.05 -16.77 10.40
N ILE A 963 -5.02 -17.09 9.54
CA ILE A 963 -4.85 -17.10 8.07
C ILE A 963 -4.30 -15.78 7.52
N GLY A 964 -4.73 -14.64 8.06
CA GLY A 964 -4.21 -13.32 7.65
C GLY A 964 -2.72 -13.14 7.92
N ARG A 965 -2.22 -13.63 9.06
CA ARG A 965 -0.80 -13.57 9.43
C ARG A 965 0.03 -14.54 8.58
N ILE A 966 -0.47 -15.76 8.39
CA ILE A 966 0.14 -16.77 7.52
C ILE A 966 0.29 -16.22 6.09
N LEU A 967 -0.78 -15.62 5.54
CA LEU A 967 -0.78 -15.02 4.21
C LEU A 967 0.28 -13.91 4.10
N TYR A 968 0.36 -13.03 5.10
CA TYR A 968 1.32 -11.94 5.09
C TYR A 968 2.78 -12.45 5.16
N ALA A 969 3.08 -13.37 6.07
CA ALA A 969 4.40 -13.97 6.19
C ALA A 969 4.79 -14.76 4.93
N LEU A 970 3.86 -15.51 4.35
CA LEU A 970 4.05 -16.24 3.10
C LEU A 970 4.45 -15.29 1.96
N ILE A 971 3.78 -14.14 1.83
CA ILE A 971 4.11 -13.13 0.83
C ILE A 971 5.53 -12.61 1.03
N GLU A 972 5.93 -12.26 2.26
CA GLU A 972 7.30 -11.80 2.54
C GLU A 972 8.35 -12.87 2.19
N HIS A 973 8.11 -14.13 2.60
CA HIS A 973 9.04 -15.23 2.37
C HIS A 973 9.21 -15.55 0.88
N ASN A 974 8.18 -15.30 0.07
CA ASN A 974 8.17 -15.61 -1.36
C ASN A 974 8.56 -14.41 -2.25
N PHE A 975 8.78 -13.22 -1.69
CA PHE A 975 9.14 -12.05 -2.47
C PHE A 975 10.64 -11.97 -2.74
N TRP A 976 11.01 -11.59 -3.96
CA TRP A 976 12.37 -11.21 -4.35
C TRP A 976 12.36 -10.31 -5.59
N THR A 977 13.52 -9.75 -5.95
CA THR A 977 13.66 -8.88 -7.12
C THR A 977 14.61 -9.49 -8.14
N ARG A 978 14.24 -9.44 -9.42
CA ARG A 978 15.10 -9.87 -10.52
C ARG A 978 16.05 -8.75 -10.92
N ALA A 979 17.35 -9.05 -11.02
CA ALA A 979 18.34 -8.13 -11.55
C ALA A 979 18.06 -7.87 -13.04
N SER A 980 18.07 -6.59 -13.46
CA SER A 980 18.03 -6.23 -14.87
C SER A 980 19.44 -6.21 -15.45
N ASP A 981 19.72 -7.06 -16.44
CA ASP A 981 20.87 -6.87 -17.34
C ASP A 981 20.68 -5.51 -18.03
N GLY A 982 21.32 -4.45 -17.51
CA GLY A 982 21.15 -3.08 -18.01
C GLY A 982 20.57 -2.04 -17.03
N GLY A 983 20.53 -2.30 -15.73
CA GLY A 983 20.78 -1.24 -14.74
C GLY A 983 19.64 -0.44 -14.09
N ASP A 984 18.40 -0.34 -14.60
CA ASP A 984 17.49 0.73 -14.06
C ASP A 984 16.10 0.35 -13.49
N GLU A 985 15.62 -0.90 -13.52
CA GLU A 985 14.39 -1.27 -12.79
C GLU A 985 14.43 -2.70 -12.20
N ALA A 986 14.49 -2.81 -10.87
CA ALA A 986 14.30 -4.08 -10.17
C ALA A 986 12.85 -4.56 -10.33
N ARG A 987 12.65 -5.74 -10.93
CA ARG A 987 11.31 -6.33 -11.14
C ARG A 987 10.96 -7.24 -9.98
N GLY A 988 9.88 -6.94 -9.27
CA GLY A 988 9.38 -7.79 -8.19
C GLY A 988 8.88 -9.15 -8.70
N VAL A 989 9.10 -10.21 -7.94
CA VAL A 989 8.61 -11.56 -8.21
C VAL A 989 8.04 -12.13 -6.93
N LEU A 990 6.84 -12.71 -7.00
CA LEU A 990 6.23 -13.46 -5.90
C LEU A 990 6.27 -14.95 -6.22
N SER A 991 7.09 -15.70 -5.49
CA SER A 991 7.40 -17.08 -5.79
C SER A 991 6.44 -18.12 -5.22
N PHE A 992 5.14 -17.83 -5.18
CA PHE A 992 4.15 -18.80 -4.66
C PHE A 992 4.25 -20.17 -5.34
N PRO A 993 4.17 -21.27 -4.57
CA PRO A 993 4.01 -22.60 -5.14
C PRO A 993 2.78 -22.68 -6.06
N PRO A 994 2.82 -23.45 -7.16
CA PRO A 994 1.70 -23.54 -8.09
C PRO A 994 0.37 -23.90 -7.42
N ILE A 995 0.38 -24.76 -6.40
CA ILE A 995 -0.81 -25.19 -5.68
C ILE A 995 -1.57 -24.04 -5.01
N VAL A 996 -0.87 -23.01 -4.49
CA VAL A 996 -1.50 -21.84 -3.83
C VAL A 996 -1.54 -20.57 -4.69
N ALA A 997 -0.78 -20.51 -5.78
CA ALA A 997 -0.69 -19.30 -6.61
C ALA A 997 -2.08 -18.77 -7.06
N PRO A 998 -2.34 -17.44 -7.02
CA PRO A 998 -3.67 -16.88 -7.32
C PRO A 998 -4.21 -17.22 -8.71
N THR A 999 -3.32 -17.13 -9.70
CA THR A 999 -3.55 -17.51 -11.09
C THR A 999 -2.47 -18.52 -11.44
N LYS A 1000 -2.84 -19.66 -12.02
CA LYS A 1000 -1.90 -20.75 -12.29
C LYS A 1000 -1.14 -20.53 -13.60
N VAL A 1001 -1.86 -20.06 -14.63
CA VAL A 1001 -1.32 -19.94 -15.99
C VAL A 1001 -1.60 -18.57 -16.60
N LEU A 1002 -0.56 -17.91 -17.10
CA LEU A 1002 -0.66 -16.78 -18.00
C LEU A 1002 -0.70 -17.28 -19.44
N LEU A 1003 -1.74 -16.95 -20.20
CA LEU A 1003 -1.79 -17.13 -21.65
C LEU A 1003 -1.36 -15.82 -22.34
N VAL A 1004 -0.30 -15.89 -23.13
CA VAL A 1004 0.31 -14.72 -23.76
C VAL A 1004 0.51 -14.92 -25.27
N PRO A 1005 -0.28 -14.27 -26.15
CA PRO A 1005 0.03 -14.27 -27.58
C PRO A 1005 1.30 -13.45 -27.84
N LEU A 1006 2.17 -13.87 -28.75
CA LEU A 1006 3.45 -13.20 -29.03
C LEU A 1006 3.24 -11.73 -29.45
N SER A 1007 2.19 -11.47 -30.22
CA SER A 1007 1.82 -10.13 -30.70
C SER A 1007 0.29 -9.98 -30.78
N SER A 1008 -0.18 -8.82 -31.26
CA SER A 1008 -1.60 -8.54 -31.48
C SER A 1008 -2.19 -9.18 -32.75
N ASN A 1009 -1.46 -10.08 -33.42
CA ASN A 1009 -1.94 -10.77 -34.61
C ASN A 1009 -3.27 -11.49 -34.32
N ALA A 1010 -4.29 -11.20 -35.14
CA ALA A 1010 -5.62 -11.76 -35.01
C ALA A 1010 -5.64 -13.30 -35.09
N GLN A 1011 -4.67 -13.91 -35.77
CA GLN A 1011 -4.56 -15.37 -35.91
C GLN A 1011 -4.30 -16.09 -34.57
N PHE A 1012 -3.75 -15.41 -33.56
CA PHE A 1012 -3.53 -16.01 -32.24
C PHE A 1012 -4.81 -16.09 -31.40
N LYS A 1013 -5.80 -15.22 -31.66
CA LYS A 1013 -7.02 -15.11 -30.82
C LYS A 1013 -7.81 -16.42 -30.73
N PRO A 1014 -8.07 -17.17 -31.83
CA PRO A 1014 -8.79 -18.43 -31.75
C PRO A 1014 -8.07 -19.49 -30.92
N VAL A 1015 -6.73 -19.56 -31.03
CA VAL A 1015 -5.90 -20.51 -30.29
C VAL A 1015 -5.94 -20.19 -28.79
N VAL A 1016 -5.69 -18.92 -28.42
CA VAL A 1016 -5.73 -18.47 -27.02
C VAL A 1016 -7.12 -18.71 -26.40
N LYS A 1017 -8.20 -18.43 -27.14
CA LYS A 1017 -9.58 -18.69 -26.68
C LYS A 1017 -9.83 -20.17 -26.43
N THR A 1018 -9.40 -21.04 -27.34
CA THR A 1018 -9.55 -22.50 -27.22
C THR A 1018 -8.76 -23.05 -26.03
N LEU A 1019 -7.50 -22.60 -25.89
CA LEU A 1019 -6.64 -23.00 -24.79
C LEU A 1019 -7.19 -22.55 -23.43
N SER A 1020 -7.70 -21.31 -23.33
CA SER A 1020 -8.37 -20.82 -22.12
C SER A 1020 -9.60 -21.66 -21.75
N GLN A 1021 -10.39 -22.10 -22.75
CA GLN A 1021 -11.53 -22.99 -22.52
C GLN A 1021 -11.09 -24.38 -22.03
N LYS A 1022 -10.00 -24.94 -22.57
CA LYS A 1022 -9.44 -26.23 -22.13
C LYS A 1022 -8.92 -26.15 -20.70
N LEU A 1023 -8.11 -25.14 -20.37
CA LEU A 1023 -7.64 -24.94 -18.98
C LEU A 1023 -8.80 -24.77 -18.00
N ARG A 1024 -9.86 -24.05 -18.39
CA ARG A 1024 -11.07 -23.91 -17.56
C ARG A 1024 -11.76 -25.25 -17.32
N ARG A 1025 -11.86 -26.13 -18.33
CA ARG A 1025 -12.44 -27.48 -18.18
C ARG A 1025 -11.60 -28.38 -17.27
N LEU A 1026 -10.30 -28.14 -17.20
CA LEU A 1026 -9.38 -28.82 -16.27
C LEU A 1026 -9.43 -28.24 -14.84
N GLY A 1027 -10.19 -27.17 -14.60
CA GLY A 1027 -10.20 -26.47 -13.31
C GLY A 1027 -8.96 -25.62 -13.05
N VAL A 1028 -8.13 -25.37 -14.08
CA VAL A 1028 -6.90 -24.58 -13.96
C VAL A 1028 -7.19 -23.10 -14.18
N SER A 1029 -7.03 -22.29 -13.14
CA SER A 1029 -7.16 -20.83 -13.22
C SER A 1029 -6.12 -20.24 -14.17
N SER A 1030 -6.60 -19.52 -15.19
CA SER A 1030 -5.76 -18.90 -16.21
C SER A 1030 -6.18 -17.47 -16.51
N ARG A 1031 -5.21 -16.65 -16.91
CA ARG A 1031 -5.40 -15.26 -17.31
C ARG A 1031 -4.82 -15.04 -18.70
N VAL A 1032 -5.54 -14.31 -19.55
CA VAL A 1032 -5.04 -13.86 -20.85
C VAL A 1032 -4.47 -12.45 -20.71
N ASP A 1033 -3.25 -12.22 -21.22
CA ASP A 1033 -2.69 -10.87 -21.41
C ASP A 1033 -2.37 -10.65 -22.89
N ASP A 1034 -3.35 -10.12 -23.61
CA ASP A 1034 -3.25 -9.72 -25.01
C ASP A 1034 -3.02 -8.20 -25.18
N SER A 1035 -2.54 -7.53 -24.12
CA SER A 1035 -2.23 -6.10 -24.17
C SER A 1035 -1.13 -5.79 -25.19
N SER A 1036 -1.09 -4.53 -25.66
CA SER A 1036 -0.08 -4.03 -26.60
C SER A 1036 1.35 -3.96 -26.01
N ALA A 1037 1.54 -4.35 -24.75
CA ALA A 1037 2.84 -4.36 -24.10
C ALA A 1037 3.74 -5.48 -24.65
N SER A 1038 5.05 -5.27 -24.60
CA SER A 1038 6.03 -6.30 -24.95
C SER A 1038 5.83 -7.57 -24.11
N ILE A 1039 6.13 -8.74 -24.68
CA ILE A 1039 5.99 -10.03 -23.99
C ILE A 1039 6.73 -10.06 -22.65
N GLY A 1040 7.93 -9.47 -22.59
CA GLY A 1040 8.69 -9.35 -21.34
C GLY A 1040 7.99 -8.51 -20.27
N LYS A 1041 7.28 -7.43 -20.67
CA LYS A 1041 6.49 -6.61 -19.73
C LYS A 1041 5.23 -7.34 -19.26
N ARG A 1042 4.61 -8.13 -20.14
CA ARG A 1042 3.46 -8.99 -19.78
C ARG A 1042 3.87 -10.09 -18.80
N TYR A 1043 5.00 -10.76 -19.02
CA TYR A 1043 5.57 -11.68 -18.01
C TYR A 1043 5.88 -10.96 -16.70
N SER A 1044 6.60 -9.84 -16.73
CA SER A 1044 6.96 -9.12 -15.51
C SER A 1044 5.75 -8.74 -14.65
N ARG A 1045 4.64 -8.30 -15.26
CA ARG A 1045 3.41 -7.96 -14.53
C ARG A 1045 2.79 -9.17 -13.82
N ASN A 1046 2.90 -10.36 -14.42
CA ASN A 1046 2.33 -11.59 -13.88
C ASN A 1046 3.29 -12.31 -12.92
N ASP A 1047 4.61 -12.13 -13.09
CA ASP A 1047 5.63 -12.52 -12.11
C ASP A 1047 5.39 -11.77 -10.78
N GLU A 1048 5.02 -10.47 -10.83
CA GLU A 1048 4.61 -9.68 -9.65
C GLU A 1048 3.26 -10.11 -9.04
N LEU A 1049 2.41 -10.81 -9.80
CA LEU A 1049 1.17 -11.42 -9.29
C LEU A 1049 1.40 -12.85 -8.76
N GLY A 1050 2.63 -13.33 -8.91
CA GLY A 1050 3.04 -14.69 -8.57
C GLY A 1050 2.43 -15.78 -9.43
N THR A 1051 2.07 -15.47 -10.69
CA THR A 1051 1.63 -16.48 -11.66
C THR A 1051 2.81 -17.39 -12.02
N PRO A 1052 2.77 -18.70 -11.70
CA PRO A 1052 3.93 -19.57 -11.77
C PRO A 1052 4.26 -19.99 -13.21
N LEU A 1053 3.25 -20.12 -14.09
CA LEU A 1053 3.41 -20.66 -15.44
C LEU A 1053 2.95 -19.65 -16.49
N GLY A 1054 3.69 -19.56 -17.60
CA GLY A 1054 3.30 -18.79 -18.78
C GLY A 1054 3.26 -19.66 -20.03
N VAL A 1055 2.20 -19.59 -20.81
CA VAL A 1055 2.07 -20.27 -22.11
C VAL A 1055 2.05 -19.24 -23.23
N THR A 1056 3.05 -19.31 -24.10
CA THR A 1056 3.18 -18.43 -25.25
C THR A 1056 2.57 -19.06 -26.49
N VAL A 1057 1.71 -18.30 -27.15
CA VAL A 1057 1.18 -18.61 -28.48
C VAL A 1057 1.92 -17.75 -29.50
N ASP A 1058 2.70 -18.37 -30.36
CA ASP A 1058 3.54 -17.70 -31.37
C ASP A 1058 3.27 -18.18 -32.80
N PHE A 1059 4.04 -17.69 -33.77
CA PHE A 1059 3.85 -18.05 -35.17
C PHE A 1059 4.11 -19.54 -35.44
N GLN A 1060 5.07 -20.15 -34.75
CA GLN A 1060 5.31 -21.58 -34.86
C GLN A 1060 4.11 -22.39 -34.33
N THR A 1061 3.40 -21.89 -33.30
CA THR A 1061 2.15 -22.50 -32.82
C THR A 1061 1.10 -22.64 -33.94
N LEU A 1062 1.04 -21.68 -34.86
CA LEU A 1062 0.10 -21.71 -35.99
C LEU A 1062 0.50 -22.74 -37.06
N GLN A 1063 1.77 -23.16 -37.09
CA GLN A 1063 2.31 -24.08 -38.09
C GLN A 1063 2.25 -25.54 -37.61
N ASP A 1064 2.70 -25.80 -36.39
CA ASP A 1064 2.89 -27.16 -35.86
C ASP A 1064 2.01 -27.49 -34.64
N GLY A 1065 1.20 -26.54 -34.15
CA GLY A 1065 0.33 -26.74 -33.00
C GLY A 1065 1.07 -26.88 -31.65
N THR A 1066 2.37 -26.61 -31.61
CA THR A 1066 3.17 -26.66 -30.37
C THR A 1066 3.10 -25.36 -29.59
N LEU A 1067 3.22 -25.45 -28.27
CA LEU A 1067 3.16 -24.31 -27.34
C LEU A 1067 4.45 -24.22 -26.53
N THR A 1068 4.86 -23.00 -26.19
CA THR A 1068 5.97 -22.77 -25.27
C THR A 1068 5.44 -22.56 -23.86
N LEU A 1069 5.91 -23.38 -22.91
CA LEU A 1069 5.64 -23.24 -21.47
C LEU A 1069 6.87 -22.63 -20.78
N ARG A 1070 6.65 -21.60 -19.97
CA ARG A 1070 7.64 -20.84 -19.21
C ARG A 1070 7.42 -20.99 -17.71
N ASP A 1071 8.49 -21.20 -16.97
CA ASP A 1071 8.51 -21.05 -15.51
C ASP A 1071 8.82 -19.62 -15.07
N ARG A 1072 8.11 -19.14 -14.03
CA ARG A 1072 8.26 -17.80 -13.45
C ARG A 1072 9.65 -17.59 -12.86
N ASP A 1073 10.15 -18.55 -12.08
CA ASP A 1073 11.32 -18.32 -11.22
C ASP A 1073 12.62 -18.40 -12.00
N SER A 1074 12.80 -19.48 -12.76
CA SER A 1074 13.97 -19.72 -13.61
C SER A 1074 13.92 -18.96 -14.93
N THR A 1075 12.73 -18.54 -15.37
CA THR A 1075 12.46 -17.98 -16.72
C THR A 1075 12.74 -18.95 -17.87
N SER A 1076 13.13 -20.18 -17.57
CA SER A 1076 13.40 -21.22 -18.56
C SER A 1076 12.12 -21.66 -19.26
N GLN A 1077 12.28 -22.17 -20.48
CA GLN A 1077 11.17 -22.46 -21.38
C GLN A 1077 11.34 -23.84 -22.02
N VAL A 1078 10.24 -24.56 -22.14
CA VAL A 1078 10.13 -25.82 -22.87
C VAL A 1078 9.05 -25.71 -23.93
N ARG A 1079 9.15 -26.50 -25.00
CA ARG A 1079 8.20 -26.51 -26.10
C ARG A 1079 7.76 -27.92 -26.44
N ALA A 1080 6.45 -28.12 -26.52
CA ALA A 1080 5.86 -29.41 -26.88
C ALA A 1080 4.46 -29.24 -27.48
N ALA A 1081 3.90 -30.34 -27.98
CA ALA A 1081 2.50 -30.39 -28.41
C ALA A 1081 1.54 -29.98 -27.28
N GLU A 1082 0.41 -29.36 -27.64
CA GLU A 1082 -0.56 -28.82 -26.68
C GLU A 1082 -0.96 -29.79 -25.56
N ASP A 1083 -1.29 -31.05 -25.90
CA ASP A 1083 -1.72 -32.04 -24.90
C ASP A 1083 -0.65 -32.32 -23.84
N LYS A 1084 0.63 -32.40 -24.26
CA LYS A 1084 1.76 -32.59 -23.33
C LYS A 1084 1.94 -31.38 -22.41
N ILE A 1085 1.76 -30.17 -22.95
CA ILE A 1085 1.84 -28.93 -22.16
C ILE A 1085 0.70 -28.85 -21.15
N LEU A 1086 -0.52 -29.26 -21.52
CA LEU A 1086 -1.66 -29.32 -20.59
C LEU A 1086 -1.43 -30.35 -19.48
N THR A 1087 -0.90 -31.54 -19.79
CA THR A 1087 -0.52 -32.54 -18.77
C THR A 1087 0.58 -32.03 -17.84
N ALA A 1088 1.58 -31.33 -18.37
CA ALA A 1088 2.65 -30.73 -17.57
C ALA A 1088 2.09 -29.66 -16.60
N ILE A 1089 1.23 -28.76 -17.10
CA ILE A 1089 0.56 -27.74 -16.28
C ILE A 1089 -0.24 -28.41 -15.15
N GLN A 1090 -1.05 -29.43 -15.47
CA GLN A 1090 -1.84 -30.13 -14.48
C GLN A 1090 -0.96 -30.75 -13.39
N SER A 1091 0.11 -31.44 -13.79
CA SER A 1091 1.04 -32.10 -12.86
C SER A 1091 1.71 -31.10 -11.90
N LEU A 1092 2.09 -29.93 -12.41
CA LEU A 1092 2.66 -28.84 -11.62
C LEU A 1092 1.65 -28.21 -10.65
N VAL A 1093 0.40 -27.99 -11.11
CA VAL A 1093 -0.66 -27.40 -10.29
C VAL A 1093 -1.11 -28.34 -9.17
N ASP A 1094 -1.16 -29.64 -9.45
CA ASP A 1094 -1.50 -30.68 -8.47
C ASP A 1094 -0.33 -30.98 -7.51
N GLY A 1095 0.87 -30.48 -7.81
CA GLY A 1095 2.08 -30.70 -7.01
C GLY A 1095 2.66 -32.12 -7.13
N THR A 1096 2.31 -32.85 -8.19
CA THR A 1096 2.83 -34.22 -8.43
C THR A 1096 4.21 -34.21 -9.09
N LYS A 1097 4.55 -33.12 -9.80
CA LYS A 1097 5.87 -32.88 -10.37
C LYS A 1097 6.31 -31.45 -10.09
N ASP A 1098 7.62 -31.24 -10.00
CA ASP A 1098 8.21 -29.90 -9.99
C ASP A 1098 8.65 -29.47 -11.40
N TRP A 1099 9.14 -28.24 -11.51
CA TRP A 1099 9.61 -27.72 -12.79
C TRP A 1099 10.83 -28.49 -13.33
N ALA A 1100 11.73 -28.95 -12.45
CA ALA A 1100 12.94 -29.65 -12.86
C ALA A 1100 12.60 -30.97 -13.57
N ALA A 1101 11.63 -31.73 -13.05
CA ALA A 1101 11.10 -32.92 -13.69
C ALA A 1101 10.52 -32.61 -15.08
N ILE A 1102 9.66 -31.58 -15.19
CA ILE A 1102 9.07 -31.18 -16.48
C ILE A 1102 10.13 -30.72 -17.49
N ALA A 1103 11.12 -29.94 -17.03
CA ALA A 1103 12.21 -29.45 -17.88
C ALA A 1103 13.13 -30.56 -18.39
N SER A 1104 13.20 -31.70 -17.70
CA SER A 1104 13.95 -32.87 -18.14
C SER A 1104 13.18 -33.74 -19.15
N GLU A 1105 11.85 -33.70 -19.11
CA GLU A 1105 10.97 -34.53 -19.96
C GLU A 1105 10.63 -33.86 -21.29
N LEU A 1106 10.59 -32.52 -21.32
CA LEU A 1106 10.17 -31.74 -22.49
C LEU A 1106 11.34 -31.03 -23.16
N PRO A 1107 11.35 -30.90 -24.51
CA PRO A 1107 12.40 -30.20 -25.23
C PRO A 1107 12.55 -28.75 -24.77
N LYS A 1108 13.79 -28.33 -24.50
CA LYS A 1108 14.11 -26.93 -24.17
C LYS A 1108 13.85 -26.04 -25.38
N PHE A 1109 13.30 -24.86 -25.14
CA PHE A 1109 13.07 -23.86 -26.18
C PHE A 1109 14.29 -22.94 -26.31
N GLU A 1110 14.98 -22.98 -27.45
CA GLU A 1110 16.19 -22.18 -27.72
C GLU A 1110 15.96 -20.99 -28.66
N GLY A 1111 14.82 -20.93 -29.34
CA GLY A 1111 14.45 -19.86 -30.28
C GLY A 1111 13.36 -20.31 -31.25
N GLN A 1112 12.85 -19.38 -32.06
CA GLN A 1112 11.93 -19.70 -33.16
C GLN A 1112 12.74 -20.09 -34.40
N GLU A 1113 12.39 -21.21 -35.04
CA GLU A 1113 13.02 -21.66 -36.30
C GLU A 1113 12.52 -20.88 -37.53
N VAL A 1114 11.51 -20.03 -37.36
CA VAL A 1114 10.87 -19.30 -38.47
C VAL A 1114 11.52 -17.93 -38.64
N GLU A 1115 12.32 -17.77 -39.71
CA GLU A 1115 12.71 -16.44 -40.22
C GLU A 1115 11.45 -15.62 -40.51
N MET A 1116 11.45 -14.36 -40.08
CA MET A 1116 10.36 -13.41 -40.31
C MET A 1116 10.22 -13.06 -41.80
N ALA A 1117 9.65 -13.96 -42.60
CA ALA A 1117 9.19 -13.70 -43.96
C ALA A 1117 7.85 -12.95 -43.94
N ALA A 1118 7.79 -11.79 -43.27
CA ALA A 1118 6.76 -10.76 -43.41
C ALA A 1118 7.06 -9.62 -42.44
N ARG A 1119 7.84 -8.63 -42.89
CA ARG A 1119 7.86 -7.29 -42.31
C ARG A 1119 7.50 -6.29 -43.39
#